data_AF-A0A9E6MYH2-F1
#
_entry.id   AF-A0A9E6MYH2-F1
#
_cell.length_a   1.000
_cell.length_b   1.000
_cell.length_c   1.000
_cell.angle_alpha   90.00
_cell.angle_beta   90.00
_cell.angle_gamma   90.00
#
_symmetry.space_group_name_H-M   'P 1'
#
loop_
_entity.id
_entity.type
_entity.pdbx_description
1 polymer ?
#
loop_
_entity_poly.entity_id
_entity_poly.type
_entity_poly.pdbx_seq_one_letter_code
_entity_poly.pdbx_strand_id
1 'polypeptide(L)'
;MNNISPETLSRLGTSLVFAEPALVSPDTAWSCHLPFAFWLVEALRPNILVELGVHNGVSYCAFCQAVAHLGLPTATYGVDTWQGDAHAGSYGDRVFDTLRAHHDPRYGSFSSLVRTNFDAAQTHFSPGSIDLLHIDGLHTYEAVRHDFETWLPLMSERGVVLFHDTMVRERDFRVWKLWQELSGHYPSFSFPFGHGLGVLGVGSRLPDAIDWLLRQTSLGNRGAVVRFFSVLGERLETRSGMARALRDGLQERERHKTQVHRLMTEVSELHEQRASATSALNACRAEISLLKTSTSWRITAPLRLANQKIHQIMDSRTTPDVSTVVPTPVPESCQTELKQDYPLREAWYDSELPEVSLVVLNYNRSDLTLACLDSLWEHTTDHRYEIVLVDNGSDAGDFLQLAPSVVGARMVRLGINRFFSEGNNIGFEASRGRYVVFLNNDVTVTPGWLAPLIRRLINDPGIGAVGPKMVYPNGVLQEAGAEVRLDGSSCQFGKGGDPLDPLYGMEREVMYVSAAALALRRETFEQVLGFDLCYEPAYYEDSDLCMKIRQVGLRIVYCSDSTIVHHESATSRDLVQQLRLDTVVPLNQARFLERWKPVMTGEIATLAGLIPPPAPPLRHQAELPDVLLYTPYPLIPGGGERYLLTIAAGLAGLANVTLATPYPYSRLRLRTMGRELSLDLDAVNITTLDQATKFSSYDWSIVIGNEVVPAIPAKGKRNLFICQFPFPVPEQVLVDRWSYADGYERVVVYSPYVQRHYSSLLSAVGKPKLPISVVSPPAPSVLAPDAATPVKKFMILGVGRFFVGGHAKRQDLMIDAFQKLVVLHPEAELHLAGSLSTDSEFRAYFVDLQKKAEGLPIFFHPNASPEQLARLYADASLYWHLSGYGIDETKEAYRCEHFGITIVEAMSAGCIPLVVNRGGPPEIVQQGVTGHVFESLDDLVKISDRILSSPEDDADIATLRKAAMKASKQFSSARFTAEFLSLMELSGR
;
A
#
# COMPACT_ATOMS: atom_id res chain seq x y z
N MET A 1 -14.71 11.52 7.47
CA MET A 1 -14.72 12.23 8.79
C MET A 1 -15.74 11.60 9.77
N ASN A 2 -15.96 10.28 9.74
CA ASN A 2 -17.28 9.72 10.06
C ASN A 2 -17.53 9.41 11.55
N ASN A 3 -16.63 9.83 12.46
CA ASN A 3 -16.66 9.57 13.90
C ASN A 3 -16.56 10.89 14.70
N ILE A 4 -17.35 11.89 14.31
CA ILE A 4 -17.50 13.19 14.98
C ILE A 4 -19.00 13.42 15.15
N SER A 5 -19.48 13.71 16.36
CA SER A 5 -20.92 13.95 16.58
C SER A 5 -21.37 15.26 15.91
N PRO A 6 -22.64 15.38 15.46
CA PRO A 6 -23.13 16.62 14.86
C PRO A 6 -22.94 17.86 15.73
N GLU A 7 -23.01 17.74 17.07
CA GLU A 7 -22.72 18.83 18.00
C GLU A 7 -21.21 19.17 18.07
N THR A 8 -20.33 18.17 18.01
CA THR A 8 -18.88 18.42 17.91
C THR A 8 -18.57 19.10 16.58
N LEU A 9 -19.22 18.68 15.50
CA LEU A 9 -19.01 19.24 14.17
C LEU A 9 -19.58 20.66 14.04
N SER A 10 -20.71 21.00 14.67
CA SER A 10 -21.25 22.37 14.66
C SER A 10 -20.43 23.35 15.52
N ARG A 11 -19.71 22.86 16.54
CA ARG A 11 -18.77 23.66 17.35
C ARG A 11 -17.38 23.82 16.71
N LEU A 12 -16.95 22.88 15.87
CA LEU A 12 -15.61 22.90 15.23
C LEU A 12 -15.61 23.35 13.76
N GLY A 13 -16.63 22.99 12.99
CA GLY A 13 -16.73 23.19 11.54
C GLY A 13 -17.16 24.59 11.13
N THR A 14 -16.54 25.62 11.70
CA THR A 14 -16.78 27.02 11.32
C THR A 14 -16.22 27.31 9.92
N SER A 15 -16.66 28.38 9.27
CA SER A 15 -16.17 28.69 7.92
C SER A 15 -14.68 29.06 7.89
N LEU A 16 -14.11 29.52 9.01
CA LEU A 16 -12.73 29.97 9.09
C LEU A 16 -11.73 28.80 9.26
N VAL A 17 -12.15 27.68 9.86
CA VAL A 17 -11.27 26.50 10.08
C VAL A 17 -10.81 25.84 8.78
N PHE A 18 -11.50 26.11 7.67
CA PHE A 18 -11.19 25.61 6.33
C PHE A 18 -10.52 26.65 5.41
N ALA A 19 -10.22 27.85 5.93
CA ALA A 19 -9.56 28.92 5.16
C ALA A 19 -8.11 28.56 4.81
N GLU A 20 -7.63 29.00 3.64
CA GLU A 20 -6.20 28.86 3.32
C GLU A 20 -5.37 29.91 4.06
N PRO A 21 -4.27 29.52 4.74
CA PRO A 21 -3.36 30.46 5.38
C PRO A 21 -2.58 31.29 4.35
N ALA A 22 -2.55 32.61 4.55
CA ALA A 22 -1.90 33.57 3.66
C ALA A 22 -0.36 33.49 3.73
N LEU A 23 0.17 33.01 4.86
CA LEU A 23 1.58 32.72 5.07
C LEU A 23 1.75 31.24 5.41
N VAL A 24 2.58 30.54 4.63
CA VAL A 24 3.02 29.17 4.90
C VAL A 24 4.54 29.11 4.78
N SER A 25 5.17 28.27 5.59
CA SER A 25 6.61 28.02 5.50
C SER A 25 6.88 26.51 5.55
N PRO A 26 7.79 25.98 4.73
CA PRO A 26 8.33 24.64 4.95
C PRO A 26 9.16 24.57 6.24
N ASP A 27 9.58 25.70 6.78
CA ASP A 27 10.60 25.81 7.81
C ASP A 27 9.98 25.99 9.22
N THR A 28 8.85 25.32 9.49
CA THR A 28 8.18 25.29 10.81
C THR A 28 7.31 24.04 10.99
N ALA A 29 7.13 23.59 12.24
CA ALA A 29 6.19 22.54 12.63
C ALA A 29 4.76 23.08 12.87
N TRP A 30 4.60 24.40 13.04
CA TRP A 30 3.29 25.04 13.29
C TRP A 30 2.27 24.88 12.14
N SER A 31 2.71 24.49 10.94
CA SER A 31 1.88 24.36 9.74
C SER A 31 0.67 23.44 9.91
N CYS A 32 0.75 22.40 10.75
CA CYS A 32 -0.39 21.52 11.03
C CYS A 32 -1.40 22.12 12.04
N HIS A 33 -0.99 23.12 12.83
CA HIS A 33 -1.81 23.74 13.88
C HIS A 33 -2.57 24.98 13.39
N LEU A 34 -2.29 25.47 12.18
CA LEU A 34 -2.95 26.66 11.61
C LEU A 34 -4.49 26.59 11.56
N PRO A 35 -5.13 25.43 11.25
CA PRO A 35 -6.59 25.31 11.36
C PRO A 35 -7.09 25.53 12.80
N PHE A 36 -6.32 25.10 13.81
CA PHE A 36 -6.64 25.38 15.21
C PHE A 36 -6.43 26.85 15.58
N ALA A 37 -5.39 27.53 15.05
CA ALA A 37 -5.21 28.97 15.24
C ALA A 37 -6.42 29.78 14.74
N PHE A 38 -6.93 29.43 13.56
CA PHE A 38 -8.15 30.01 12.98
C PHE A 38 -9.37 29.82 13.89
N TRP A 39 -9.64 28.58 14.30
CA TRP A 39 -10.76 28.28 15.20
C TRP A 39 -10.62 28.95 16.57
N LEU A 40 -9.41 29.01 17.13
CA LEU A 40 -9.15 29.57 18.46
C LEU A 40 -9.49 31.05 18.54
N VAL A 41 -9.11 31.85 17.54
CA VAL A 41 -9.45 33.29 17.51
C VAL A 41 -10.95 33.50 17.33
N GLU A 42 -11.63 32.64 16.56
CA GLU A 42 -13.09 32.67 16.42
C GLU A 42 -13.83 32.31 17.72
N ALA A 43 -13.34 31.30 18.44
CA ALA A 43 -13.90 30.81 19.70
C ALA A 43 -13.61 31.73 20.90
N LEU A 44 -12.42 32.33 20.96
CA LEU A 44 -11.97 33.17 22.06
C LEU A 44 -12.35 34.64 21.87
N ARG A 45 -12.32 35.16 20.62
CA ARG A 45 -12.50 36.58 20.26
C ARG A 45 -11.74 37.54 21.20
N PRO A 46 -10.39 37.47 21.22
CA PRO A 46 -9.55 38.24 22.15
C PRO A 46 -9.57 39.74 21.84
N ASN A 47 -9.42 40.58 22.87
CA ASN A 47 -9.19 42.02 22.73
C ASN A 47 -7.69 42.31 22.54
N ILE A 48 -6.83 41.58 23.26
CA ILE A 48 -5.36 41.61 23.10
C ILE A 48 -4.85 40.19 22.92
N LEU A 49 -3.99 40.01 21.93
CA LEU A 49 -3.28 38.77 21.62
C LEU A 49 -1.78 39.05 21.56
N VAL A 50 -0.97 38.22 22.22
CA VAL A 50 0.49 38.33 22.21
C VAL A 50 1.13 36.99 21.82
N GLU A 51 2.13 37.04 20.94
CA GLU A 51 2.99 35.89 20.62
C GLU A 51 4.45 36.22 20.98
N LEU A 52 5.10 35.30 21.71
CA LEU A 52 6.51 35.37 22.10
C LEU A 52 7.29 34.32 21.29
N GLY A 53 8.32 34.74 20.56
CA GLY A 53 9.13 33.84 19.72
C GLY A 53 8.67 33.76 18.25
N VAL A 54 8.08 34.84 17.74
CA VAL A 54 7.44 34.91 16.40
C VAL A 54 8.28 34.34 15.26
N HIS A 55 9.61 34.50 15.28
CA HIS A 55 10.53 33.96 14.28
C HIS A 55 10.09 34.28 12.83
N ASN A 56 9.58 33.30 12.07
CA ASN A 56 9.13 33.49 10.68
C ASN A 56 7.64 33.88 10.55
N GLY A 57 6.90 33.91 11.66
CA GLY A 57 5.55 34.47 11.79
C GLY A 57 4.40 33.65 11.21
N VAL A 58 4.60 32.36 10.90
CA VAL A 58 3.52 31.49 10.36
C VAL A 58 2.34 31.34 11.33
N SER A 59 2.63 31.12 12.62
CA SER A 59 1.67 31.16 13.74
C SER A 59 1.01 32.54 13.85
N TYR A 60 1.83 33.57 14.07
CA TYR A 60 1.38 34.96 14.27
C TYR A 60 0.48 35.49 13.14
N CYS A 61 0.88 35.33 11.88
CA CYS A 61 0.11 35.80 10.73
C CYS A 61 -1.19 35.01 10.52
N ALA A 62 -1.28 33.75 10.94
CA ALA A 62 -2.56 33.03 10.95
C ALA A 62 -3.52 33.61 12.00
N PHE A 63 -3.02 33.97 13.20
CA PHE A 63 -3.82 34.70 14.19
C PHE A 63 -4.26 36.08 13.68
N CYS A 64 -3.36 36.87 13.07
CA CYS A 64 -3.73 38.17 12.46
C CYS A 64 -4.71 38.01 11.29
N GLN A 65 -4.57 36.97 10.47
CA GLN A 65 -5.52 36.66 9.40
C GLN A 65 -6.91 36.31 9.97
N ALA A 66 -6.98 35.56 11.07
CA ALA A 66 -8.23 35.25 11.75
C ALA A 66 -8.92 36.52 12.28
N VAL A 67 -8.16 37.40 12.96
CA VAL A 67 -8.63 38.72 13.42
C VAL A 67 -9.19 39.56 12.27
N ALA A 68 -8.45 39.65 11.17
CA ALA A 68 -8.83 40.44 9.99
C ALA A 68 -10.09 39.88 9.29
N HIS A 69 -10.19 38.56 9.13
CA HIS A 69 -11.34 37.90 8.50
C HIS A 69 -12.62 38.07 9.33
N LEU A 70 -12.52 38.01 10.66
CA LEU A 70 -13.64 38.15 11.59
C LEU A 70 -13.99 39.60 11.92
N GLY A 71 -13.22 40.58 11.43
CA GLY A 71 -13.42 42.01 11.69
C GLY A 71 -13.33 42.38 13.18
N LEU A 72 -12.46 41.71 13.94
CA LEU A 72 -12.37 41.92 15.38
C LEU A 72 -11.63 43.24 15.72
N PRO A 73 -12.03 43.96 16.79
CA PRO A 73 -11.26 45.09 17.33
C PRO A 73 -10.07 44.62 18.18
N THR A 74 -9.37 43.57 17.74
CA THR A 74 -8.24 42.95 18.46
C THR A 74 -6.95 43.70 18.16
N ALA A 75 -6.19 44.06 19.19
CA ALA A 75 -4.80 44.47 19.05
C ALA A 75 -3.89 43.23 19.14
N THR A 76 -3.05 42.99 18.14
CA THR A 76 -2.12 41.84 18.11
C THR A 76 -0.67 42.31 18.26
N TYR A 77 0.14 41.59 19.03
CA TYR A 77 1.56 41.95 19.28
C TYR A 77 2.47 40.74 19.11
N GLY A 78 3.44 40.84 18.22
CA GLY A 78 4.42 39.79 17.96
C GLY A 78 5.78 40.20 18.49
N VAL A 79 6.26 39.52 19.54
CA VAL A 79 7.49 39.85 20.25
C VAL A 79 8.59 38.86 19.93
N ASP A 80 9.73 39.36 19.44
CA ASP A 80 10.97 38.62 19.22
C ASP A 80 12.13 39.62 19.16
N THR A 81 13.36 39.17 19.40
CA THR A 81 14.56 39.96 19.11
C THR A 81 14.94 39.94 17.62
N TRP A 82 14.56 38.87 16.90
CA TRP A 82 15.10 38.50 15.59
C TRP A 82 16.63 38.59 15.54
N GLN A 83 17.28 37.97 16.53
CA GLN A 83 18.74 37.70 16.57
C GLN A 83 19.05 36.19 16.66
N GLY A 84 18.04 35.39 17.01
CA GLY A 84 18.14 33.94 17.21
C GLY A 84 18.53 33.53 18.63
N ASP A 85 18.39 32.24 18.92
CA ASP A 85 18.74 31.64 20.21
C ASP A 85 19.49 30.30 20.05
N ALA A 86 19.70 29.58 21.16
CA ALA A 86 20.46 28.32 21.20
C ALA A 86 19.73 27.12 20.58
N HIS A 87 18.41 27.17 20.38
CA HIS A 87 17.59 26.09 19.84
C HIS A 87 17.15 26.36 18.39
N ALA A 88 16.83 27.62 18.07
CA ALA A 88 16.42 28.05 16.73
C ALA A 88 17.59 28.57 15.86
N GLY A 89 18.73 28.89 16.47
CA GLY A 89 19.95 29.36 15.80
C GLY A 89 19.92 30.85 15.40
N SER A 90 21.05 31.43 15.02
CA SER A 90 21.11 32.85 14.62
C SER A 90 20.56 33.11 13.20
N TYR A 91 19.32 33.61 13.15
CA TYR A 91 18.74 34.26 11.98
C TYR A 91 18.90 35.78 12.07
N GLY A 92 19.58 36.37 11.07
CA GLY A 92 19.76 37.82 10.96
C GLY A 92 18.51 38.55 10.42
N ASP A 93 18.65 39.89 10.27
CA ASP A 93 17.55 40.83 9.94
C ASP A 93 16.65 40.43 8.76
N ARG A 94 17.18 39.64 7.81
CA ARG A 94 16.42 39.11 6.67
C ARG A 94 15.13 38.39 7.06
N VAL A 95 15.08 37.68 8.20
CA VAL A 95 13.84 37.02 8.65
C VAL A 95 12.80 38.05 9.08
N PHE A 96 13.20 39.03 9.91
CA PHE A 96 12.35 40.16 10.29
C PHE A 96 11.86 40.95 9.08
N ASP A 97 12.74 41.29 8.13
CA ASP A 97 12.37 42.03 6.92
C ASP A 97 11.42 41.24 6.01
N THR A 98 11.60 39.93 5.87
CA THR A 98 10.71 39.07 5.09
C THR A 98 9.33 38.97 5.72
N LEU A 99 9.27 38.77 7.05
CA LEU A 99 8.01 38.77 7.80
C LEU A 99 7.32 40.13 7.72
N ARG A 100 8.04 41.22 7.98
CA ARG A 100 7.53 42.60 7.93
C ARG A 100 6.94 42.97 6.57
N ALA A 101 7.60 42.57 5.48
CA ALA A 101 7.10 42.77 4.11
C ALA A 101 5.82 41.98 3.81
N HIS A 102 5.57 40.85 4.49
CA HIS A 102 4.28 40.15 4.44
C HIS A 102 3.24 40.81 5.37
N HIS A 103 3.65 41.14 6.59
CA HIS A 103 2.81 41.51 7.72
C HIS A 103 2.23 42.92 7.59
N ASP A 104 3.08 43.95 7.48
CA ASP A 104 2.66 45.35 7.62
C ASP A 104 1.58 45.75 6.59
N PRO A 105 1.66 45.35 5.30
CA PRO A 105 0.62 45.67 4.31
C PRO A 105 -0.73 44.98 4.53
N ARG A 106 -0.81 44.00 5.43
CA ARG A 106 -2.01 43.19 5.70
C ARG A 106 -2.62 43.45 7.07
N TYR A 107 -1.78 43.64 8.08
CA TYR A 107 -2.17 43.62 9.50
C TYR A 107 -1.70 44.85 10.29
N GLY A 108 -0.80 45.68 9.74
CA GLY A 108 -0.18 46.81 10.45
C GLY A 108 -1.13 47.93 10.91
N SER A 109 -2.42 47.85 10.60
CA SER A 109 -3.47 48.74 11.12
C SER A 109 -3.97 48.36 12.52
N PHE A 110 -3.75 47.12 12.97
CA PHE A 110 -4.13 46.60 14.30
C PHE A 110 -3.04 45.73 14.95
N SER A 111 -1.96 45.44 14.23
CA SER A 111 -0.91 44.49 14.60
C SER A 111 0.46 45.16 14.68
N SER A 112 1.27 44.81 15.67
CA SER A 112 2.62 45.36 15.88
C SER A 112 3.69 44.29 16.06
N LEU A 113 4.76 44.35 15.26
CA LEU A 113 5.99 43.57 15.48
C LEU A 113 6.91 44.33 16.42
N VAL A 114 7.10 43.81 17.63
CA VAL A 114 7.79 44.46 18.75
C VAL A 114 9.19 43.86 18.90
N ARG A 115 10.22 44.54 18.36
CA ARG A 115 11.59 44.04 18.34
C ARG A 115 12.33 44.29 19.66
N THR A 116 12.09 43.43 20.66
CA THR A 116 12.74 43.45 21.98
C THR A 116 12.66 42.07 22.66
N ASN A 117 13.27 41.92 23.85
CA ASN A 117 13.12 40.69 24.64
C ASN A 117 11.77 40.65 25.39
N PHE A 118 11.36 39.45 25.83
CA PHE A 118 10.03 39.25 26.40
C PHE A 118 9.82 40.04 27.70
N ASP A 119 10.82 40.13 28.57
CA ASP A 119 10.75 40.92 29.83
C ASP A 119 10.49 42.42 29.57
N ALA A 120 11.19 43.03 28.62
CA ALA A 120 10.99 44.44 28.30
C ALA A 120 9.61 44.70 27.67
N ALA A 121 9.12 43.76 26.85
CA ALA A 121 7.83 43.89 26.18
C ALA A 121 6.63 43.92 27.15
N GLN A 122 6.74 43.30 28.33
CA GLN A 122 5.70 43.34 29.37
C GLN A 122 5.26 44.77 29.73
N THR A 123 6.19 45.74 29.65
CA THR A 123 5.92 47.15 29.97
C THR A 123 4.91 47.83 29.03
N HIS A 124 4.56 47.21 27.91
CA HIS A 124 3.54 47.68 26.98
C HIS A 124 2.11 47.27 27.39
N PHE A 125 1.96 46.37 28.37
CA PHE A 125 0.68 45.74 28.70
C PHE A 125 0.21 46.08 30.12
N SER A 126 -1.10 46.27 30.28
CA SER A 126 -1.72 46.41 31.60
C SER A 126 -1.91 45.03 32.25
N PRO A 127 -1.79 44.91 33.59
CA PRO A 127 -2.21 43.71 34.32
C PRO A 127 -3.65 43.33 33.97
N GLY A 128 -3.91 42.03 33.76
CA GLY A 128 -5.24 41.52 33.42
C GLY A 128 -5.79 41.87 32.02
N SER A 129 -4.95 42.27 31.06
CA SER A 129 -5.39 42.75 29.74
C SER A 129 -5.26 41.77 28.57
N ILE A 130 -4.42 40.73 28.69
CA ILE A 130 -4.13 39.79 27.59
C ILE A 130 -5.12 38.63 27.59
N ASP A 131 -5.88 38.46 26.51
CA ASP A 131 -6.85 37.36 26.39
C ASP A 131 -6.22 36.09 25.78
N LEU A 132 -5.24 36.23 24.89
CA LEU A 132 -4.48 35.12 24.31
C LEU A 132 -2.98 35.39 24.36
N LEU A 133 -2.22 34.46 24.94
CA LEU A 133 -0.76 34.44 24.93
C LEU A 133 -0.27 33.16 24.25
N HIS A 134 0.69 33.27 23.34
CA HIS A 134 1.39 32.14 22.75
C HIS A 134 2.88 32.21 23.10
N ILE A 135 3.43 31.13 23.64
CA ILE A 135 4.83 31.03 24.06
C ILE A 135 5.52 29.97 23.19
N ASP A 136 6.37 30.43 22.27
CA ASP A 136 7.12 29.65 21.26
C ASP A 136 8.61 30.07 21.25
N GLY A 137 9.14 30.35 22.46
CA GLY A 137 10.47 30.89 22.71
C GLY A 137 11.54 29.84 23.03
N LEU A 138 12.50 30.17 23.89
CA LEU A 138 13.62 29.27 24.20
C LEU A 138 13.17 28.03 25.00
N HIS A 139 13.00 26.89 24.33
CA HIS A 139 12.37 25.65 24.83
C HIS A 139 13.01 24.90 26.04
N THR A 140 13.89 25.53 26.81
CA THR A 140 14.38 25.01 28.12
C THR A 140 13.27 25.07 29.18
N TYR A 141 13.42 24.32 30.29
CA TYR A 141 12.39 24.33 31.36
C TYR A 141 12.35 25.69 32.06
N GLU A 142 13.52 26.23 32.35
CA GLU A 142 13.72 27.45 33.12
C GLU A 142 13.23 28.70 32.36
N ALA A 143 13.51 28.80 31.05
CA ALA A 143 13.07 29.95 30.26
C ALA A 143 11.55 29.97 30.03
N VAL A 144 10.95 28.88 29.53
CA VAL A 144 9.50 28.83 29.29
C VAL A 144 8.70 28.93 30.60
N ARG A 145 9.30 28.50 31.73
CA ARG A 145 8.73 28.72 33.06
C ARG A 145 8.80 30.20 33.46
N HIS A 146 9.94 30.86 33.29
CA HIS A 146 10.10 32.30 33.55
C HIS A 146 9.12 33.13 32.72
N ASP A 147 8.99 32.81 31.43
CA ASP A 147 8.04 33.47 30.52
C ASP A 147 6.60 33.29 31.02
N PHE A 148 6.20 32.06 31.36
CA PHE A 148 4.86 31.82 31.91
C PHE A 148 4.64 32.55 33.24
N GLU A 149 5.53 32.40 34.22
CA GLU A 149 5.36 32.98 35.56
C GLU A 149 5.35 34.52 35.53
N THR A 150 6.11 35.15 34.64
CA THR A 150 6.22 36.62 34.55
C THR A 150 5.12 37.24 33.68
N TRP A 151 4.60 36.55 32.66
CA TRP A 151 3.45 37.03 31.87
C TRP A 151 2.08 36.68 32.47
N LEU A 152 1.97 35.68 33.36
CA LEU A 152 0.70 35.28 33.99
C LEU A 152 -0.08 36.45 34.64
N PRO A 153 0.53 37.44 35.34
CA PRO A 153 -0.19 38.60 35.89
C PRO A 153 -0.80 39.55 34.84
N LEU A 154 -0.38 39.44 33.58
CA LEU A 154 -0.91 40.22 32.46
C LEU A 154 -2.14 39.55 31.81
N MET A 155 -2.38 38.26 32.09
CA MET A 155 -3.49 37.50 31.54
C MET A 155 -4.83 37.93 32.14
N SER A 156 -5.84 38.10 31.30
CA SER A 156 -7.19 38.53 31.68
C SER A 156 -7.98 37.40 32.36
N GLU A 157 -9.15 37.74 32.90
CA GLU A 157 -10.11 36.75 33.37
C GLU A 157 -10.63 35.79 32.27
N ARG A 158 -10.37 36.06 30.98
CA ARG A 158 -10.65 35.15 29.85
C ARG A 158 -9.39 34.45 29.32
N GLY A 159 -8.24 34.66 29.96
CA GLY A 159 -6.91 34.31 29.47
C GLY A 159 -6.72 32.85 29.07
N VAL A 160 -6.20 32.64 27.87
CA VAL A 160 -5.72 31.36 27.34
C VAL A 160 -4.23 31.47 27.05
N VAL A 161 -3.44 30.47 27.43
CA VAL A 161 -2.02 30.35 27.10
C VAL A 161 -1.79 29.14 26.20
N LEU A 162 -1.03 29.32 25.12
CA LEU A 162 -0.57 28.25 24.24
C LEU A 162 0.90 27.93 24.49
N PHE A 163 1.23 26.64 24.47
CA PHE A 163 2.60 26.12 24.49
C PHE A 163 2.80 25.19 23.29
N HIS A 164 3.82 25.47 22.48
CA HIS A 164 4.25 24.57 21.41
C HIS A 164 5.22 23.48 21.95
N ASP A 165 5.68 22.55 21.10
CA ASP A 165 6.70 21.52 21.39
C ASP A 165 6.47 20.63 22.66
N THR A 166 5.22 20.51 23.13
CA THR A 166 4.87 19.75 24.36
C THR A 166 5.10 18.23 24.27
N MET A 167 5.32 17.68 23.07
CA MET A 167 5.66 16.28 22.82
C MET A 167 7.15 16.05 22.47
N VAL A 168 7.97 17.10 22.33
CA VAL A 168 9.43 16.96 22.14
C VAL A 168 10.11 16.44 23.42
N ARG A 169 11.16 15.61 23.28
CA ARG A 169 11.92 15.02 24.39
C ARG A 169 13.45 15.07 24.21
N GLU A 170 13.92 15.67 23.13
CA GLU A 170 15.33 15.70 22.72
C GLU A 170 15.97 17.08 22.94
N ARG A 171 17.30 17.20 22.75
CA ARG A 171 18.03 18.48 22.65
C ARG A 171 17.81 19.46 23.83
N ASP A 172 17.57 18.91 25.02
CA ASP A 172 17.22 19.65 26.25
C ASP A 172 15.89 20.44 26.20
N PHE A 173 15.01 20.12 25.25
CA PHE A 173 13.64 20.64 25.22
C PHE A 173 12.84 20.08 26.41
N ARG A 174 12.30 20.97 27.24
CA ARG A 174 11.62 20.60 28.49
C ARG A 174 10.26 21.28 28.68
N VAL A 175 9.73 21.93 27.64
CA VAL A 175 8.36 22.49 27.62
C VAL A 175 7.33 21.46 28.09
N TRP A 176 7.50 20.21 27.69
CA TRP A 176 6.68 19.07 28.11
C TRP A 176 6.60 18.84 29.62
N LYS A 177 7.68 19.12 30.36
CA LYS A 177 7.75 18.94 31.81
C LYS A 177 6.94 20.04 32.51
N LEU A 178 7.13 21.28 32.08
CA LEU A 178 6.32 22.41 32.55
C LEU A 178 4.84 22.20 32.17
N TRP A 179 4.55 21.73 30.96
CA TRP A 179 3.20 21.38 30.52
C TRP A 179 2.57 20.29 31.41
N GLN A 180 3.31 19.25 31.79
CA GLN A 180 2.83 18.22 32.72
C GLN A 180 2.55 18.78 34.13
N GLU A 181 3.35 19.75 34.59
CA GLU A 181 3.12 20.46 35.86
C GLU A 181 1.89 21.37 35.79
N LEU A 182 1.76 22.19 34.75
CA LEU A 182 0.67 23.18 34.60
C LEU A 182 -0.68 22.55 34.24
N SER A 183 -0.72 21.53 33.38
CA SER A 183 -1.97 20.84 32.98
C SER A 183 -2.65 20.07 34.11
N GLY A 184 -1.93 19.80 35.21
CA GLY A 184 -2.49 19.29 36.46
C GLY A 184 -3.09 20.36 37.39
N HIS A 185 -2.80 21.65 37.15
CA HIS A 185 -3.27 22.78 37.97
C HIS A 185 -4.34 23.62 37.26
N TYR A 186 -4.35 23.67 35.93
CA TYR A 186 -5.27 24.46 35.11
C TYR A 186 -6.07 23.59 34.13
N PRO A 187 -7.33 23.96 33.79
CA PRO A 187 -8.08 23.35 32.69
C PRO A 187 -7.27 23.32 31.40
N SER A 188 -7.13 22.14 30.78
CA SER A 188 -6.13 21.91 29.74
C SER A 188 -6.60 20.98 28.61
N PHE A 189 -6.18 21.28 27.39
CA PHE A 189 -6.30 20.42 26.22
C PHE A 189 -4.94 20.28 25.53
N SER A 190 -4.68 19.14 24.87
CA SER A 190 -3.42 18.92 24.15
C SER A 190 -3.60 18.11 22.87
N PHE A 191 -3.03 18.63 21.79
CA PHE A 191 -2.87 17.96 20.50
C PHE A 191 -1.55 17.19 20.48
N PRO A 192 -1.52 15.87 20.21
CA PRO A 192 -0.30 15.06 20.27
C PRO A 192 0.50 14.99 18.95
N PHE A 193 0.09 15.75 17.92
CA PHE A 193 0.75 15.83 16.60
C PHE A 193 1.52 17.14 16.44
N GLY A 194 2.35 17.27 15.41
CA GLY A 194 3.08 18.51 15.10
C GLY A 194 3.94 19.00 16.26
N HIS A 195 4.80 18.12 16.79
CA HIS A 195 5.59 18.30 18.02
C HIS A 195 4.81 18.64 19.32
N GLY A 196 3.50 18.84 19.24
CA GLY A 196 2.55 18.86 20.35
C GLY A 196 2.14 20.26 20.81
N LEU A 197 0.89 20.65 20.56
CA LEU A 197 0.33 21.93 21.02
C LEU A 197 -0.51 21.75 22.30
N GLY A 198 -0.13 22.44 23.37
CA GLY A 198 -0.87 22.55 24.63
C GLY A 198 -1.70 23.84 24.70
N VAL A 199 -2.93 23.73 25.20
CA VAL A 199 -3.90 24.83 25.37
C VAL A 199 -4.30 24.91 26.85
N LEU A 200 -3.95 26.00 27.53
CA LEU A 200 -4.14 26.18 28.97
C LEU A 200 -5.14 27.31 29.26
N GLY A 201 -6.21 27.02 29.97
CA GLY A 201 -7.16 28.03 30.45
C GLY A 201 -6.71 28.60 31.80
N VAL A 202 -6.19 29.82 31.82
CA VAL A 202 -5.72 30.49 33.06
C VAL A 202 -6.73 31.50 33.62
N GLY A 203 -7.66 32.00 32.80
CA GLY A 203 -8.72 32.91 33.19
C GLY A 203 -9.84 32.26 34.02
N SER A 204 -10.43 33.03 34.94
CA SER A 204 -11.57 32.66 35.79
C SER A 204 -12.92 32.54 35.07
N ARG A 205 -13.05 33.13 33.86
CA ARG A 205 -14.28 33.33 33.09
C ARG A 205 -14.05 33.08 31.59
N LEU A 206 -13.56 31.89 31.26
CA LEU A 206 -13.32 31.45 29.87
C LEU A 206 -14.64 31.43 29.04
N PRO A 207 -14.61 31.76 27.74
CA PRO A 207 -15.80 31.63 26.88
C PRO A 207 -16.26 30.18 26.70
N ASP A 208 -17.57 29.98 26.51
CA ASP A 208 -18.23 28.66 26.37
C ASP A 208 -17.54 27.70 25.38
N ALA A 209 -17.04 28.21 24.25
CA ALA A 209 -16.35 27.39 23.24
C ALA A 209 -14.97 26.89 23.72
N ILE A 210 -14.28 27.69 24.53
CA ILE A 210 -12.98 27.37 25.13
C ILE A 210 -13.16 26.43 26.32
N ASP A 211 -14.09 26.75 27.23
CA ASP A 211 -14.45 25.87 28.35
C ASP A 211 -14.93 24.49 27.85
N TRP A 212 -15.74 24.45 26.78
CA TRP A 212 -16.11 23.22 26.09
C TRP A 212 -14.87 22.44 25.61
N LEU A 213 -13.92 23.08 24.92
CA LEU A 213 -12.71 22.42 24.40
C LEU A 213 -11.91 21.77 25.54
N LEU A 214 -11.62 22.52 26.60
CA LEU A 214 -10.80 22.06 27.72
C LEU A 214 -11.45 20.87 28.45
N ARG A 215 -12.80 20.80 28.48
CA ARG A 215 -13.54 19.65 29.02
C ARG A 215 -13.51 18.39 28.14
N GLN A 216 -13.15 18.48 26.85
CA GLN A 216 -13.18 17.31 25.95
C GLN A 216 -12.18 16.21 26.37
N THR A 217 -11.14 16.56 27.16
CA THR A 217 -10.23 15.60 27.80
C THR A 217 -10.95 14.73 28.83
N SER A 218 -11.70 15.33 29.75
CA SER A 218 -12.47 14.62 30.79
C SER A 218 -13.75 13.96 30.28
N LEU A 219 -14.34 14.49 29.20
CA LEU A 219 -15.55 13.94 28.56
C LEU A 219 -15.24 12.81 27.55
N GLY A 220 -13.99 12.36 27.45
CA GLY A 220 -13.56 11.27 26.54
C GLY A 220 -13.54 11.62 25.04
N ASN A 221 -14.11 12.76 24.64
CA ASN A 221 -14.25 13.16 23.24
C ASN A 221 -12.95 13.73 22.60
N ARG A 222 -11.86 13.91 23.38
CA ARG A 222 -10.55 14.39 22.91
C ARG A 222 -10.09 13.75 21.61
N GLY A 223 -10.31 12.44 21.43
CA GLY A 223 -9.94 11.73 20.20
C GLY A 223 -10.66 12.22 18.94
N ALA A 224 -11.89 12.72 19.03
CA ALA A 224 -12.60 13.28 17.87
C ALA A 224 -12.07 14.67 17.48
N VAL A 225 -11.83 15.52 18.47
CA VAL A 225 -11.28 16.87 18.28
C VAL A 225 -9.85 16.81 17.74
N VAL A 226 -8.99 15.95 18.31
CA VAL A 226 -7.63 15.70 17.81
C VAL A 226 -7.67 15.24 16.35
N ARG A 227 -8.53 14.27 16.00
CA ARG A 227 -8.66 13.79 14.62
C ARG A 227 -9.11 14.89 13.65
N PHE A 228 -10.05 15.74 14.05
CA PHE A 228 -10.55 16.84 13.21
C PHE A 228 -9.42 17.79 12.81
N PHE A 229 -8.68 18.33 13.78
CA PHE A 229 -7.58 19.25 13.50
C PHE A 229 -6.38 18.56 12.84
N SER A 230 -6.05 17.30 13.19
CA SER A 230 -4.94 16.58 12.57
C SER A 230 -5.12 16.40 11.05
N VAL A 231 -6.32 16.05 10.59
CA VAL A 231 -6.60 15.82 9.15
C VAL A 231 -6.58 17.14 8.36
N LEU A 232 -6.97 18.26 8.98
CA LEU A 232 -6.84 19.58 8.35
C LEU A 232 -5.38 20.05 8.33
N GLY A 233 -4.61 19.76 9.38
CA GLY A 233 -3.19 20.06 9.49
C GLY A 233 -2.32 19.27 8.52
N GLU A 234 -2.53 17.96 8.41
CA GLU A 234 -1.84 17.03 7.51
C GLU A 234 -1.88 17.49 6.04
N ARG A 235 -2.99 18.09 5.61
CA ARG A 235 -3.14 18.69 4.27
C ARG A 235 -2.24 19.91 4.03
N LEU A 236 -1.97 20.69 5.07
CA LEU A 236 -1.07 21.86 5.01
C LEU A 236 0.40 21.45 5.19
N GLU A 237 0.66 20.48 6.07
CA GLU A 237 1.97 19.90 6.31
C GLU A 237 2.49 19.15 5.06
N THR A 238 1.64 18.39 4.37
CA THR A 238 2.00 17.73 3.08
C THR A 238 2.44 18.75 2.03
N ARG A 239 1.67 19.84 1.84
CA ARG A 239 2.03 20.93 0.90
C ARG A 239 3.33 21.62 1.30
N SER A 240 3.55 21.81 2.59
CA SER A 240 4.78 22.44 3.12
C SER A 240 6.00 21.53 2.99
N GLY A 241 5.83 20.21 3.22
CA GLY A 241 6.86 19.19 3.04
C GLY A 241 7.32 19.06 1.59
N MET A 242 6.38 19.03 0.64
CA MET A 242 6.67 19.08 -0.80
C MET A 242 7.48 20.34 -1.17
N ALA A 243 7.12 21.51 -0.63
CA ALA A 243 7.86 22.75 -0.84
C ALA A 243 9.24 22.78 -0.18
N ARG A 244 9.47 21.98 0.88
CA ARG A 244 10.79 21.76 1.49
C ARG A 244 11.65 20.87 0.58
N ALA A 245 11.17 19.67 0.25
CA ALA A 245 11.86 18.69 -0.58
C ALA A 245 12.27 19.24 -1.95
N LEU A 246 11.38 20.01 -2.61
CA LEU A 246 11.70 20.69 -3.87
C LEU A 246 12.81 21.72 -3.72
N ARG A 247 12.84 22.48 -2.61
CA ARG A 247 13.85 23.52 -2.34
C ARG A 247 15.21 22.92 -2.00
N ASP A 248 15.23 21.86 -1.20
CA ASP A 248 16.44 21.13 -0.83
C ASP A 248 17.04 20.43 -2.04
N GLY A 249 16.20 19.74 -2.84
CA GLY A 249 16.61 19.14 -4.12
C GLY A 249 17.11 20.16 -5.14
N LEU A 250 16.60 21.40 -5.16
CA LEU A 250 17.14 22.48 -5.98
C LEU A 250 18.50 22.99 -5.47
N GLN A 251 18.70 23.15 -4.16
CA GLN A 251 20.03 23.49 -3.61
C GLN A 251 21.05 22.37 -3.88
N GLU A 252 20.66 21.12 -3.70
CA GLU A 252 21.50 19.96 -3.95
C GLU A 252 21.84 19.83 -5.44
N ARG A 253 20.88 20.07 -6.34
CA ARG A 253 21.12 20.14 -7.80
C ARG A 253 22.11 21.26 -8.17
N GLU A 254 22.06 22.42 -7.52
CA GLU A 254 22.99 23.52 -7.81
C GLU A 254 24.38 23.29 -7.20
N ARG A 255 24.48 22.62 -6.04
CA ARG A 255 25.74 22.08 -5.50
C ARG A 255 26.33 21.02 -6.45
N HIS A 256 25.51 20.10 -6.95
CA HIS A 256 25.93 19.09 -7.90
C HIS A 256 26.37 19.68 -9.24
N LYS A 257 25.67 20.68 -9.80
CA LYS A 257 26.17 21.48 -10.94
C LYS A 257 27.53 22.09 -10.67
N THR A 258 27.72 22.70 -9.50
CA THR A 258 28.99 23.36 -9.13
C THR A 258 30.13 22.34 -9.04
N GLN A 259 29.87 21.15 -8.47
CA GLN A 259 30.84 20.06 -8.38
C GLN A 259 31.09 19.41 -9.74
N VAL A 260 30.06 19.23 -10.59
CA VAL A 260 30.20 18.74 -11.97
C VAL A 260 31.01 19.73 -12.81
N HIS A 261 30.80 21.03 -12.67
CA HIS A 261 31.58 22.04 -13.37
C HIS A 261 33.07 22.00 -12.96
N ARG A 262 33.36 21.89 -11.65
CA ARG A 262 34.72 21.64 -11.14
C ARG A 262 35.33 20.38 -11.76
N LEU A 263 34.61 19.26 -11.73
CA LEU A 263 35.08 17.98 -12.28
C LEU A 263 35.26 18.02 -13.80
N MET A 264 34.44 18.78 -14.53
CA MET A 264 34.63 19.00 -15.98
C MET A 264 35.90 19.80 -16.29
N THR A 265 36.25 20.80 -15.47
CA THR A 265 37.54 21.50 -15.56
C THR A 265 38.70 20.54 -15.28
N GLU A 266 38.62 19.77 -14.19
CA GLU A 266 39.64 18.80 -13.78
C GLU A 266 39.84 17.69 -14.85
N VAL A 267 38.75 17.17 -15.43
CA VAL A 267 38.81 16.22 -16.57
C VAL A 267 39.40 16.88 -17.83
N SER A 268 39.16 18.17 -18.05
CA SER A 268 39.75 18.89 -19.19
C SER A 268 41.26 19.08 -19.01
N GLU A 269 41.71 19.45 -17.81
CA GLU A 269 43.14 19.52 -17.44
C GLU A 269 43.80 18.13 -17.55
N LEU A 270 43.16 17.07 -17.07
CA LEU A 270 43.64 15.69 -17.20
C LEU A 270 43.67 15.22 -18.66
N HIS A 271 42.75 15.67 -19.51
CA HIS A 271 42.78 15.41 -20.95
C HIS A 271 43.93 16.16 -21.65
N GLU A 272 44.22 17.40 -21.27
CA GLU A 272 45.37 18.15 -21.81
C GLU A 272 46.70 17.55 -21.33
N GLN A 273 46.82 17.18 -20.06
CA GLN A 273 47.95 16.42 -19.52
C GLN A 273 48.13 15.07 -20.24
N ARG A 274 47.04 14.33 -20.48
CA ARG A 274 47.05 13.08 -21.25
C ARG A 274 47.45 13.30 -22.72
N ALA A 275 47.02 14.39 -23.35
CA ALA A 275 47.41 14.74 -24.71
C ALA A 275 48.90 15.09 -24.79
N SER A 276 49.40 15.89 -23.84
CA SER A 276 50.83 16.22 -23.68
C SER A 276 51.68 14.97 -23.44
N ALA A 277 51.29 14.11 -22.49
CA ALA A 277 51.96 12.84 -22.22
C ALA A 277 51.92 11.88 -23.41
N THR A 278 50.82 11.86 -24.18
CA THR A 278 50.70 11.07 -25.42
C THR A 278 51.61 11.63 -26.52
N SER A 279 51.76 12.95 -26.61
CA SER A 279 52.68 13.62 -27.53
C SER A 279 54.14 13.31 -27.16
N ALA A 280 54.50 13.41 -25.87
CA ALA A 280 55.81 13.03 -25.36
C ALA A 280 56.10 11.53 -25.56
N LEU A 281 55.12 10.65 -25.36
CA LEU A 281 55.23 9.22 -25.66
C LEU A 281 55.46 8.99 -27.16
N ASN A 282 54.81 9.77 -28.03
CA ASN A 282 55.00 9.67 -29.48
C ASN A 282 56.36 10.26 -29.94
N ALA A 283 56.86 11.30 -29.29
CA ALA A 283 58.22 11.81 -29.49
C ALA A 283 59.28 10.80 -29.05
N CYS A 284 59.13 10.21 -27.86
CA CYS A 284 59.98 9.12 -27.37
C CYS A 284 59.88 7.87 -28.27
N ARG A 285 58.70 7.54 -28.81
CA ARG A 285 58.54 6.51 -29.85
C ARG A 285 59.27 6.87 -31.16
N ALA A 286 59.37 8.15 -31.52
CA ALA A 286 60.11 8.63 -32.68
C ALA A 286 61.63 8.59 -32.44
N GLU A 287 62.12 8.94 -31.25
CA GLU A 287 63.51 8.71 -30.83
C GLU A 287 63.86 7.22 -30.83
N ILE A 288 62.98 6.37 -30.27
CA ILE A 288 63.10 4.92 -30.39
C ILE A 288 63.11 4.53 -31.88
N SER A 289 62.38 5.20 -32.77
CA SER A 289 62.41 4.96 -34.23
C SER A 289 63.73 5.38 -34.90
N LEU A 290 64.36 6.47 -34.44
CA LEU A 290 65.71 6.89 -34.86
C LEU A 290 66.78 5.92 -34.35
N LEU A 291 66.63 5.44 -33.12
CA LEU A 291 67.37 4.28 -32.63
C LEU A 291 67.10 3.05 -33.53
N LYS A 292 65.88 2.82 -34.01
CA LYS A 292 65.57 1.71 -34.95
C LYS A 292 66.22 1.82 -36.33
N THR A 293 66.56 3.02 -36.80
CA THR A 293 67.21 3.24 -38.10
C THR A 293 68.73 3.37 -38.01
N SER A 294 69.27 3.53 -36.80
CA SER A 294 70.71 3.46 -36.52
C SER A 294 71.35 2.14 -36.99
N THR A 295 72.64 2.18 -37.34
CA THR A 295 73.39 1.00 -37.82
C THR A 295 73.44 -0.15 -36.83
N SER A 296 73.39 0.13 -35.52
CA SER A 296 73.33 -0.88 -34.46
C SER A 296 71.99 -1.63 -34.41
N TRP A 297 70.86 -0.97 -34.67
CA TRP A 297 69.55 -1.63 -34.62
C TRP A 297 69.22 -2.44 -35.88
N ARG A 298 69.76 -2.04 -37.04
CA ARG A 298 69.61 -2.76 -38.33
C ARG A 298 70.07 -4.23 -38.29
N ILE A 299 70.77 -4.65 -37.23
CA ILE A 299 71.25 -6.01 -36.97
C ILE A 299 70.21 -6.89 -36.24
N THR A 300 69.26 -6.29 -35.50
CA THR A 300 68.29 -7.05 -34.64
C THR A 300 66.93 -7.35 -35.30
N ALA A 301 66.77 -6.97 -36.57
CA ALA A 301 65.75 -7.43 -37.51
C ALA A 301 64.28 -7.41 -36.99
N PRO A 302 63.50 -8.51 -37.08
CA PRO A 302 62.45 -8.63 -38.11
C PRO A 302 61.05 -8.28 -37.58
N LEU A 303 60.98 -7.53 -36.48
CA LEU A 303 59.98 -7.81 -35.44
C LEU A 303 58.65 -7.04 -35.51
N ARG A 304 58.52 -5.96 -36.29
CA ARG A 304 57.49 -4.92 -35.97
C ARG A 304 56.77 -4.14 -37.08
N LEU A 305 57.39 -3.75 -38.20
CA LEU A 305 56.85 -2.66 -39.05
C LEU A 305 56.89 -2.90 -40.57
N ALA A 306 56.38 -4.05 -40.99
CA ALA A 306 55.63 -4.21 -42.24
C ALA A 306 54.52 -5.25 -41.96
N ASN A 307 53.24 -5.07 -42.32
CA ASN A 307 52.68 -4.11 -43.26
C ASN A 307 51.28 -3.61 -42.80
N GLN A 308 51.22 -2.47 -42.12
CA GLN A 308 49.97 -1.73 -41.85
C GLN A 308 50.17 -0.22 -41.93
N LYS A 309 50.05 0.34 -43.14
CA LYS A 309 48.83 1.04 -43.55
C LYS A 309 49.01 1.63 -44.95
N ILE A 310 48.21 1.14 -45.89
CA ILE A 310 47.79 1.86 -47.08
C ILE A 310 46.40 2.41 -46.76
N HIS A 311 46.20 3.71 -47.00
CA HIS A 311 44.97 4.52 -47.12
C HIS A 311 43.62 3.83 -46.79
N GLN A 312 42.73 4.34 -45.94
CA GLN A 312 42.49 5.70 -45.40
C GLN A 312 42.39 6.83 -46.45
N ILE A 313 41.16 7.05 -46.94
CA ILE A 313 40.57 8.07 -47.85
C ILE A 313 39.10 7.57 -48.06
N MET A 314 38.00 8.34 -48.06
CA MET A 314 37.77 9.80 -48.01
C MET A 314 36.38 10.16 -47.40
N ASP A 315 36.13 11.47 -47.27
CA ASP A 315 34.94 12.27 -46.87
C ASP A 315 33.59 12.03 -47.63
N SER A 316 32.44 12.73 -47.39
CA SER A 316 31.71 13.29 -46.20
C SER A 316 30.44 14.10 -46.65
N ARG A 317 29.48 14.44 -45.75
CA ARG A 317 28.48 15.59 -45.81
C ARG A 317 27.32 15.55 -46.87
N THR A 318 26.18 16.29 -46.84
CA THR A 318 25.24 16.87 -45.81
C THR A 318 23.94 17.51 -46.40
N THR A 319 22.75 17.32 -45.77
CA THR A 319 21.59 18.28 -45.59
C THR A 319 20.77 18.82 -46.83
N PRO A 320 19.72 19.70 -46.71
CA PRO A 320 18.34 19.45 -46.18
C PRO A 320 17.16 20.10 -47.00
N ASP A 321 15.92 20.12 -46.43
CA ASP A 321 14.75 21.05 -46.66
C ASP A 321 13.96 21.11 -48.00
N VAL A 322 12.69 21.58 -48.10
CA VAL A 322 11.44 21.48 -47.25
C VAL A 322 10.20 22.08 -48.00
N SER A 323 8.96 21.82 -47.51
CA SER A 323 7.65 22.46 -47.86
C SER A 323 6.98 22.05 -49.19
N THR A 324 5.64 22.02 -49.40
CA THR A 324 4.37 22.07 -48.58
C THR A 324 3.26 21.36 -49.42
N VAL A 325 1.92 21.28 -49.19
CA VAL A 325 0.87 22.05 -48.46
C VAL A 325 -0.21 21.05 -47.93
N VAL A 326 -1.28 21.51 -47.26
CA VAL A 326 -2.21 20.73 -46.39
C VAL A 326 -3.72 20.90 -46.77
N PRO A 327 -4.62 19.93 -46.51
CA PRO A 327 -6.08 20.00 -46.78
C PRO A 327 -6.93 20.45 -45.56
N THR A 328 -8.27 20.46 -45.69
CA THR A 328 -9.23 21.02 -44.71
C THR A 328 -10.58 20.27 -44.67
N PRO A 329 -11.47 20.46 -43.66
CA PRO A 329 -11.18 20.59 -42.21
C PRO A 329 -12.19 19.85 -41.29
N VAL A 330 -11.88 19.77 -40.00
CA VAL A 330 -12.81 19.53 -38.86
C VAL A 330 -12.40 20.53 -37.73
N PRO A 331 -13.31 21.07 -36.89
CA PRO A 331 -13.11 22.37 -36.21
C PRO A 331 -11.90 22.55 -35.27
N GLU A 332 -11.59 23.84 -35.05
CA GLU A 332 -10.21 24.34 -34.94
C GLU A 332 -9.73 24.69 -33.52
N SER A 333 -10.64 24.82 -32.54
CA SER A 333 -10.40 25.63 -31.32
C SER A 333 -9.67 24.95 -30.15
N CYS A 334 -9.17 23.72 -30.31
CA CYS A 334 -8.43 22.99 -29.25
C CYS A 334 -7.19 22.20 -29.74
N GLN A 335 -6.76 22.36 -30.99
CA GLN A 335 -5.72 21.50 -31.59
C GLN A 335 -4.31 22.13 -31.63
N THR A 336 -4.16 23.38 -31.19
CA THR A 336 -3.16 24.29 -31.78
C THR A 336 -1.86 24.45 -30.98
N GLU A 337 -1.81 24.02 -29.71
CA GLU A 337 -0.68 24.33 -28.79
C GLU A 337 0.17 23.13 -28.33
N LEU A 338 -0.11 21.91 -28.81
CA LEU A 338 0.63 20.68 -28.44
C LEU A 338 1.22 19.91 -29.65
N LYS A 339 1.50 20.60 -30.76
CA LYS A 339 2.33 20.06 -31.84
C LYS A 339 3.81 20.26 -31.57
N GLN A 340 4.43 19.31 -30.88
CA GLN A 340 5.83 18.98 -31.11
C GLN A 340 5.88 17.95 -32.25
N ASP A 341 6.73 18.20 -33.25
CA ASP A 341 6.86 17.33 -34.41
C ASP A 341 7.68 16.08 -34.04
N TYR A 342 6.98 14.96 -33.79
CA TYR A 342 7.57 13.66 -33.50
C TYR A 342 7.53 12.74 -34.73
N PRO A 343 8.48 12.83 -35.69
CA PRO A 343 8.39 12.13 -36.97
C PRO A 343 8.45 10.60 -36.85
N LEU A 344 9.12 10.06 -35.82
CA LEU A 344 9.20 8.61 -35.60
C LEU A 344 7.88 8.06 -35.06
N ARG A 345 7.14 8.84 -34.27
CA ARG A 345 5.76 8.52 -33.89
C ARG A 345 4.85 8.46 -35.12
N GLU A 346 4.92 9.39 -36.06
CA GLU A 346 4.13 9.33 -37.30
C GLU A 346 4.47 8.12 -38.18
N ALA A 347 5.72 7.64 -38.13
CA ALA A 347 6.17 6.48 -38.91
C ALA A 347 5.84 5.11 -38.27
N TRP A 348 5.80 5.02 -36.93
CA TRP A 348 5.79 3.73 -36.21
C TRP A 348 4.64 3.55 -35.21
N TYR A 349 3.89 4.59 -34.86
CA TYR A 349 2.77 4.47 -33.92
C TYR A 349 1.51 3.90 -34.60
N ASP A 350 0.94 2.84 -34.03
CA ASP A 350 -0.29 2.23 -34.51
C ASP A 350 -1.11 1.70 -33.31
N SER A 351 -2.18 2.41 -32.94
CA SER A 351 -3.05 2.01 -31.83
C SER A 351 -4.00 0.87 -32.18
N GLU A 352 -4.21 0.57 -33.47
CA GLU A 352 -5.18 -0.42 -33.93
C GLU A 352 -4.55 -1.76 -34.26
N LEU A 353 -3.38 -1.76 -34.90
CA LEU A 353 -2.62 -2.96 -35.26
C LEU A 353 -1.13 -2.90 -34.81
N PRO A 354 -0.86 -2.70 -33.50
CA PRO A 354 0.50 -2.75 -32.96
C PRO A 354 1.09 -4.16 -33.00
N GLU A 355 2.38 -4.28 -33.29
CA GLU A 355 3.15 -5.50 -33.01
C GLU A 355 3.55 -5.56 -31.53
N VAL A 356 3.87 -4.40 -30.94
CA VAL A 356 4.37 -4.24 -29.57
C VAL A 356 3.44 -3.31 -28.77
N SER A 357 3.09 -3.70 -27.55
CA SER A 357 2.46 -2.79 -26.58
C SER A 357 3.46 -2.36 -25.51
N LEU A 358 3.61 -1.05 -25.33
CA LEU A 358 4.39 -0.47 -24.23
C LEU A 358 3.43 -0.16 -23.08
N VAL A 359 3.55 -0.86 -21.95
CA VAL A 359 2.73 -0.66 -20.76
C VAL A 359 3.50 0.21 -19.76
N VAL A 360 2.96 1.40 -19.48
CA VAL A 360 3.54 2.40 -18.57
C VAL A 360 2.57 2.67 -17.43
N LEU A 361 3.05 2.69 -16.19
CA LEU A 361 2.24 2.88 -14.99
C LEU A 361 2.55 4.23 -14.32
N ASN A 362 1.57 5.13 -14.23
CA ASN A 362 1.69 6.42 -13.53
C ASN A 362 1.03 6.36 -12.14
N TYR A 363 1.70 6.91 -11.13
CA TYR A 363 1.07 7.25 -9.85
C TYR A 363 1.64 8.56 -9.30
N ASN A 364 0.82 9.62 -9.28
CA ASN A 364 1.14 10.93 -8.69
C ASN A 364 2.45 11.58 -9.17
N ARG A 365 2.96 11.21 -10.36
CA ARG A 365 4.25 11.63 -10.93
C ARG A 365 4.18 11.84 -12.44
N SER A 366 3.26 12.72 -12.86
CA SER A 366 3.13 13.14 -14.26
C SER A 366 4.43 13.70 -14.85
N ASP A 367 5.28 14.32 -14.02
CA ASP A 367 6.57 14.89 -14.43
C ASP A 367 7.52 13.83 -15.02
N LEU A 368 7.59 12.65 -14.38
CA LEU A 368 8.40 11.53 -14.86
C LEU A 368 7.73 10.86 -16.07
N THR A 369 6.41 10.64 -15.96
CA THR A 369 5.62 10.00 -17.01
C THR A 369 5.68 10.76 -18.35
N LEU A 370 5.63 12.10 -18.33
CA LEU A 370 5.78 12.91 -19.54
C LEU A 370 7.18 12.78 -20.14
N ALA A 371 8.24 12.86 -19.34
CA ALA A 371 9.62 12.68 -19.82
C ALA A 371 9.88 11.26 -20.39
N CYS A 372 9.25 10.24 -19.82
CA CYS A 372 9.24 8.88 -20.37
C CYS A 372 8.57 8.85 -21.76
N LEU A 373 7.35 9.40 -21.88
CA LEU A 373 6.60 9.47 -23.13
C LEU A 373 7.34 10.24 -24.24
N ASP A 374 7.92 11.40 -23.92
CA ASP A 374 8.71 12.19 -24.89
C ASP A 374 9.88 11.37 -25.45
N SER A 375 10.61 10.65 -24.59
CA SER A 375 11.71 9.76 -25.04
C SER A 375 11.21 8.58 -25.87
N LEU A 376 10.01 8.05 -25.60
CA LEU A 376 9.38 7.01 -26.41
C LEU A 376 9.03 7.53 -27.81
N TRP A 377 8.49 8.74 -27.92
CA TRP A 377 8.19 9.39 -29.20
C TRP A 377 9.44 9.79 -29.99
N GLU A 378 10.54 10.15 -29.32
CA GLU A 378 11.81 10.54 -29.95
C GLU A 378 12.66 9.34 -30.42
N HIS A 379 12.51 8.14 -29.84
CA HIS A 379 13.48 7.04 -30.05
C HIS A 379 12.89 5.68 -30.45
N THR A 380 11.57 5.46 -30.36
CA THR A 380 10.97 4.14 -30.65
C THR A 380 10.73 3.95 -32.16
N THR A 381 11.29 2.88 -32.71
CA THR A 381 11.45 2.63 -34.15
C THR A 381 11.42 1.12 -34.49
N ASP A 382 11.50 0.80 -35.78
CA ASP A 382 11.58 -0.55 -36.41
C ASP A 382 10.38 -1.48 -36.22
N HIS A 383 9.54 -1.27 -35.21
CA HIS A 383 8.33 -2.04 -34.93
C HIS A 383 7.11 -1.14 -34.78
N ARG A 384 5.92 -1.62 -35.18
CA ARG A 384 4.65 -0.92 -34.90
C ARG A 384 4.32 -1.04 -33.42
N TYR A 385 4.03 0.09 -32.76
CA TYR A 385 3.73 0.09 -31.33
C TYR A 385 2.53 0.92 -30.92
N GLU A 386 1.92 0.52 -29.82
CA GLU A 386 0.98 1.34 -29.03
C GLU A 386 1.58 1.65 -27.65
N ILE A 387 1.10 2.71 -26.99
CA ILE A 387 1.37 2.96 -25.57
C ILE A 387 0.05 2.79 -24.81
N VAL A 388 0.06 1.92 -23.80
CA VAL A 388 -1.01 1.77 -22.81
C VAL A 388 -0.52 2.39 -21.51
N LEU A 389 -1.09 3.54 -21.16
CA LEU A 389 -0.71 4.32 -20.00
C LEU A 389 -1.77 4.15 -18.92
N VAL A 390 -1.39 3.55 -17.80
CA VAL A 390 -2.28 3.26 -16.68
C VAL A 390 -2.15 4.36 -15.62
N ASP A 391 -3.21 5.14 -15.42
CA ASP A 391 -3.34 6.02 -14.24
C ASP A 391 -3.77 5.17 -13.04
N ASN A 392 -2.80 4.90 -12.16
CA ASN A 392 -2.93 4.06 -10.97
C ASN A 392 -3.65 4.79 -9.82
N GLY A 393 -4.75 5.49 -10.13
CA GLY A 393 -5.52 6.26 -9.17
C GLY A 393 -4.79 7.50 -8.63
N SER A 394 -4.14 8.26 -9.51
CA SER A 394 -3.49 9.52 -9.12
C SER A 394 -4.53 10.58 -8.75
N ASP A 395 -4.11 11.50 -7.87
CA ASP A 395 -4.90 12.63 -7.41
C ASP A 395 -5.38 13.50 -8.59
N ALA A 396 -6.54 14.15 -8.42
CA ALA A 396 -7.17 14.91 -9.49
C ALA A 396 -6.26 16.02 -10.08
N GLY A 397 -5.33 16.57 -9.29
CA GLY A 397 -4.36 17.56 -9.77
C GLY A 397 -3.21 17.00 -10.60
N ASP A 398 -2.77 15.76 -10.35
CA ASP A 398 -1.76 15.07 -11.18
C ASP A 398 -2.42 14.58 -12.47
N PHE A 399 -3.55 13.89 -12.36
CA PHE A 399 -4.31 13.39 -13.52
C PHE A 399 -4.66 14.49 -14.53
N LEU A 400 -4.99 15.72 -14.06
CA LEU A 400 -5.29 16.85 -14.94
C LEU A 400 -4.05 17.48 -15.63
N GLN A 401 -2.83 17.20 -15.18
CA GLN A 401 -1.59 17.56 -15.89
C GLN A 401 -1.25 16.52 -16.97
N LEU A 402 -1.48 15.24 -16.67
CA LEU A 402 -1.21 14.13 -17.57
C LEU A 402 -2.24 14.04 -18.72
N ALA A 403 -3.53 14.04 -18.40
CA ALA A 403 -4.60 13.70 -19.34
C ALA A 403 -4.69 14.56 -20.62
N PRO A 404 -4.40 15.89 -20.61
CA PRO A 404 -4.38 16.69 -21.84
C PRO A 404 -3.15 16.41 -22.72
N SER A 405 -2.05 15.98 -22.11
CA SER A 405 -0.71 15.94 -22.71
C SER A 405 -0.42 14.62 -23.42
N VAL A 406 -1.11 13.54 -23.02
CA VAL A 406 -0.91 12.16 -23.51
C VAL A 406 -1.52 11.87 -24.89
N VAL A 407 -1.73 12.90 -25.72
CA VAL A 407 -2.47 12.81 -27.00
C VAL A 407 -1.91 11.68 -27.87
N GLY A 408 -2.65 10.58 -27.99
CA GLY A 408 -2.29 9.40 -28.79
C GLY A 408 -2.19 8.10 -27.98
N ALA A 409 -1.74 8.15 -26.74
CA ALA A 409 -1.62 6.96 -25.87
C ALA A 409 -3.00 6.49 -25.37
N ARG A 410 -3.18 5.18 -25.17
CA ARG A 410 -4.39 4.61 -24.56
C ARG A 410 -4.33 4.78 -23.05
N MET A 411 -4.99 5.81 -22.53
CA MET A 411 -5.16 6.05 -21.10
C MET A 411 -6.12 5.03 -20.47
N VAL A 412 -5.69 4.37 -19.39
CA VAL A 412 -6.48 3.42 -18.60
C VAL A 412 -6.53 3.92 -17.16
N ARG A 413 -7.68 4.47 -16.73
CA ARG A 413 -7.82 5.08 -15.41
C ARG A 413 -8.39 4.11 -14.38
N LEU A 414 -7.63 3.79 -13.34
CA LEU A 414 -8.06 2.84 -12.30
C LEU A 414 -8.87 3.49 -11.17
N GLY A 415 -8.65 4.79 -10.90
CA GLY A 415 -9.34 5.54 -9.86
C GLY A 415 -8.99 5.16 -8.41
N ILE A 416 -8.08 4.19 -8.23
CA ILE A 416 -7.46 3.79 -6.96
C ILE A 416 -6.06 3.23 -7.24
N ASN A 417 -5.16 3.33 -6.26
CA ASN A 417 -3.84 2.70 -6.34
C ASN A 417 -3.96 1.17 -6.24
N ARG A 418 -3.44 0.49 -7.27
CA ARG A 418 -3.35 -0.97 -7.46
C ARG A 418 -1.90 -1.47 -7.43
N PHE A 419 -1.01 -0.68 -6.84
CA PHE A 419 0.42 -0.95 -6.71
C PHE A 419 1.06 -1.31 -8.06
N PHE A 420 2.23 -1.96 -8.05
CA PHE A 420 2.92 -2.32 -9.30
C PHE A 420 2.25 -3.50 -10.01
N SER A 421 2.04 -4.61 -9.30
CA SER A 421 1.59 -5.88 -9.89
C SER A 421 0.25 -5.75 -10.63
N GLU A 422 -0.81 -5.35 -9.92
CA GLU A 422 -2.15 -5.33 -10.51
C GLU A 422 -2.37 -4.15 -11.47
N GLY A 423 -1.71 -3.02 -11.22
CA GLY A 423 -1.64 -1.91 -12.18
C GLY A 423 -1.11 -2.35 -13.56
N ASN A 424 0.01 -3.09 -13.57
CA ASN A 424 0.57 -3.64 -14.81
C ASN A 424 -0.26 -4.79 -15.40
N ASN A 425 -0.86 -5.67 -14.59
CA ASN A 425 -1.77 -6.71 -15.09
C ASN A 425 -2.98 -6.10 -15.82
N ILE A 426 -3.58 -5.03 -15.30
CA ILE A 426 -4.71 -4.34 -15.96
C ILE A 426 -4.23 -3.60 -17.23
N GLY A 427 -3.03 -3.00 -17.20
CA GLY A 427 -2.41 -2.43 -18.40
C GLY A 427 -2.14 -3.46 -19.50
N PHE A 428 -1.72 -4.66 -19.11
CA PHE A 428 -1.55 -5.80 -20.02
C PHE A 428 -2.88 -6.25 -20.64
N GLU A 429 -3.97 -6.35 -19.87
CA GLU A 429 -5.29 -6.73 -20.40
C GLU A 429 -5.91 -5.66 -21.30
N ALA A 430 -5.54 -4.39 -21.12
CA ALA A 430 -5.92 -3.28 -22.00
C ALA A 430 -5.03 -3.14 -23.27
N SER A 431 -4.07 -4.05 -23.47
CA SER A 431 -3.09 -4.01 -24.56
C SER A 431 -3.36 -5.03 -25.68
N ARG A 432 -2.91 -4.72 -26.89
CA ARG A 432 -3.23 -5.47 -28.13
C ARG A 432 -2.05 -6.19 -28.78
N GLY A 433 -0.82 -5.74 -28.52
CA GLY A 433 0.40 -6.23 -29.18
C GLY A 433 0.69 -7.71 -28.91
N ARG A 434 1.44 -8.32 -29.82
CA ARG A 434 1.94 -9.71 -29.71
C ARG A 434 3.08 -9.79 -28.69
N TYR A 435 3.93 -8.78 -28.69
CA TYR A 435 4.93 -8.56 -27.66
C TYR A 435 4.45 -7.46 -26.72
N VAL A 436 4.78 -7.59 -25.44
CA VAL A 436 4.52 -6.58 -24.42
C VAL A 436 5.85 -6.17 -23.82
N VAL A 437 6.00 -4.87 -23.55
CA VAL A 437 7.12 -4.33 -22.77
C VAL A 437 6.52 -3.60 -21.58
N PHE A 438 6.82 -4.08 -20.38
CA PHE A 438 6.58 -3.30 -19.16
C PHE A 438 7.71 -2.30 -19.00
N LEU A 439 7.36 -1.05 -18.70
CA LEU A 439 8.28 0.07 -18.64
C LEU A 439 7.89 1.01 -17.48
N ASN A 440 8.82 1.29 -16.57
CA ASN A 440 8.58 2.26 -15.51
C ASN A 440 8.41 3.68 -16.09
N ASN A 441 7.63 4.51 -15.39
CA ASN A 441 7.54 5.93 -15.71
C ASN A 441 8.82 6.71 -15.38
N ASP A 442 9.75 6.16 -14.59
CA ASP A 442 11.08 6.72 -14.31
C ASP A 442 12.20 6.17 -15.22
N VAL A 443 11.86 5.76 -16.44
CA VAL A 443 12.81 5.40 -17.51
C VAL A 443 12.80 6.44 -18.63
N THR A 444 13.99 6.75 -19.14
CA THR A 444 14.22 7.43 -20.42
C THR A 444 14.85 6.41 -21.36
N VAL A 445 14.18 6.11 -22.48
CA VAL A 445 14.72 5.16 -23.47
C VAL A 445 15.85 5.80 -24.29
N THR A 446 16.55 5.03 -25.14
CA THR A 446 17.61 5.56 -26.01
C THR A 446 17.41 5.10 -27.47
N PRO A 447 18.05 5.74 -28.47
CA PRO A 447 17.94 5.32 -29.87
C PRO A 447 18.28 3.85 -30.08
N GLY A 448 17.38 3.11 -30.73
CA GLY A 448 17.55 1.69 -31.00
C GLY A 448 17.27 0.73 -29.84
N TRP A 449 16.67 1.19 -28.73
CA TRP A 449 16.38 0.34 -27.56
C TRP A 449 15.44 -0.85 -27.86
N LEU A 450 14.36 -0.66 -28.62
CA LEU A 450 13.30 -1.67 -28.74
C LEU A 450 13.68 -2.83 -29.68
N ALA A 451 14.25 -2.52 -30.84
CA ALA A 451 14.47 -3.48 -31.92
C ALA A 451 15.37 -4.68 -31.52
N PRO A 452 16.44 -4.56 -30.71
CA PRO A 452 17.19 -5.71 -30.20
C PRO A 452 16.30 -6.65 -29.36
N LEU A 453 15.54 -6.10 -28.40
CA LEU A 453 14.70 -6.88 -27.48
C LEU A 453 13.67 -7.73 -28.24
N ILE A 454 12.97 -7.12 -29.20
CA ILE A 454 11.97 -7.81 -30.01
C ILE A 454 12.62 -8.81 -30.98
N ARG A 455 13.77 -8.49 -31.60
CA ARG A 455 14.52 -9.46 -32.43
C ARG A 455 14.97 -10.71 -31.66
N ARG A 456 15.33 -10.58 -30.37
CA ARG A 456 15.63 -11.76 -29.51
C ARG A 456 14.40 -12.66 -29.35
N LEU A 457 13.25 -12.07 -29.06
CA LEU A 457 11.98 -12.82 -28.96
C LEU A 457 11.53 -13.38 -30.32
N ILE A 458 11.76 -12.71 -31.45
CA ILE A 458 11.44 -13.27 -32.77
C ILE A 458 12.30 -14.51 -33.08
N ASN A 459 13.62 -14.41 -32.84
CA ASN A 459 14.58 -15.41 -33.33
C ASN A 459 14.70 -16.67 -32.45
N ASP A 460 14.36 -16.61 -31.17
CA ASP A 460 14.57 -17.71 -30.22
C ASP A 460 13.28 -18.03 -29.42
N PRO A 461 12.58 -19.14 -29.74
CA PRO A 461 11.38 -19.56 -29.01
C PRO A 461 11.69 -20.10 -27.59
N GLY A 462 12.95 -20.36 -27.27
CA GLY A 462 13.39 -20.76 -25.92
C GLY A 462 13.72 -19.58 -25.00
N ILE A 463 13.42 -18.35 -25.41
CA ILE A 463 13.45 -17.14 -24.58
C ILE A 463 12.02 -16.72 -24.22
N GLY A 464 11.77 -16.54 -22.93
CA GLY A 464 10.47 -16.09 -22.42
C GLY A 464 10.41 -14.60 -22.14
N ALA A 465 11.52 -14.00 -21.66
CA ALA A 465 11.63 -12.56 -21.40
C ALA A 465 13.06 -12.05 -21.66
N VAL A 466 13.16 -10.75 -22.01
CA VAL A 466 14.41 -10.06 -22.34
C VAL A 466 14.47 -8.70 -21.64
N GLY A 467 15.61 -8.38 -21.02
CA GLY A 467 15.88 -7.08 -20.41
C GLY A 467 17.05 -6.35 -21.10
N PRO A 468 17.03 -5.00 -21.13
CA PRO A 468 18.09 -4.18 -21.70
C PRO A 468 19.27 -3.99 -20.72
N LYS A 469 20.34 -3.33 -21.16
CA LYS A 469 21.31 -2.68 -20.27
C LYS A 469 20.68 -1.45 -19.63
N MET A 470 20.70 -1.37 -18.31
CA MET A 470 20.23 -0.20 -17.57
C MET A 470 21.43 0.61 -17.08
N VAL A 471 21.46 1.90 -17.39
CA VAL A 471 22.44 2.84 -16.83
C VAL A 471 21.74 3.91 -16.01
N TYR A 472 22.45 4.41 -15.01
CA TYR A 472 22.04 5.59 -14.24
C TYR A 472 22.13 6.87 -15.10
N PRO A 473 21.43 7.96 -14.73
CA PRO A 473 21.52 9.25 -15.43
C PRO A 473 22.92 9.91 -15.43
N ASN A 474 23.86 9.40 -14.62
CA ASN A 474 25.27 9.80 -14.63
C ASN A 474 26.17 8.93 -15.54
N GLY A 475 25.59 7.97 -16.28
CA GLY A 475 26.30 7.06 -17.19
C GLY A 475 26.93 5.83 -16.53
N VAL A 476 26.76 5.62 -15.23
CA VAL A 476 27.27 4.41 -14.53
C VAL A 476 26.32 3.22 -14.78
N LEU A 477 26.87 2.00 -14.89
CA LEU A 477 26.07 0.79 -15.06
C LEU A 477 25.21 0.52 -13.82
N GLN A 478 23.91 0.31 -14.01
CA GLN A 478 22.97 -0.10 -12.96
C GLN A 478 22.72 -1.60 -13.01
N GLU A 479 22.39 -2.14 -14.19
CA GLU A 479 22.04 -3.55 -14.37
C GLU A 479 22.44 -4.07 -15.76
N ALA A 480 23.11 -5.22 -15.77
CA ALA A 480 23.35 -6.06 -16.94
C ALA A 480 22.73 -7.47 -16.72
N GLY A 481 21.43 -7.46 -16.39
CA GLY A 481 20.67 -8.58 -15.83
C GLY A 481 21.00 -8.86 -14.36
N ALA A 482 20.23 -9.75 -13.72
CA ALA A 482 20.30 -9.94 -12.27
C ALA A 482 20.11 -11.40 -11.78
N GLU A 483 20.58 -11.66 -10.56
CA GLU A 483 20.56 -12.96 -9.88
C GLU A 483 19.89 -12.85 -8.50
N VAL A 484 19.31 -13.96 -8.01
CA VAL A 484 18.77 -14.07 -6.65
C VAL A 484 19.48 -15.19 -5.91
N ARG A 485 20.02 -14.90 -4.74
CA ARG A 485 20.81 -15.84 -3.93
C ARG A 485 19.93 -16.78 -3.10
N LEU A 486 20.53 -17.83 -2.54
CA LEU A 486 19.85 -18.81 -1.69
C LEU A 486 19.30 -18.25 -0.35
N ASP A 487 19.68 -17.03 0.01
CA ASP A 487 19.10 -16.25 1.12
C ASP A 487 17.99 -15.28 0.66
N GLY A 488 17.60 -15.33 -0.62
CA GLY A 488 16.60 -14.46 -1.24
C GLY A 488 17.14 -13.08 -1.63
N SER A 489 18.38 -12.71 -1.29
CA SER A 489 18.92 -11.40 -1.65
C SER A 489 19.17 -11.29 -3.17
N SER A 490 18.71 -10.20 -3.78
CA SER A 490 18.94 -9.91 -5.19
C SER A 490 20.29 -9.24 -5.43
N CYS A 491 20.84 -9.42 -6.63
CA CYS A 491 22.12 -8.85 -7.04
C CYS A 491 22.08 -8.47 -8.52
N GLN A 492 22.11 -7.17 -8.81
CA GLN A 492 22.18 -6.66 -10.18
C GLN A 492 23.62 -6.78 -10.70
N PHE A 493 23.81 -7.45 -11.82
CA PHE A 493 25.14 -7.71 -12.36
C PHE A 493 25.76 -6.41 -12.91
N GLY A 494 26.99 -6.11 -12.47
CA GLY A 494 27.74 -4.92 -12.91
C GLY A 494 27.35 -3.59 -12.26
N LYS A 495 26.43 -3.58 -11.28
CA LYS A 495 25.98 -2.35 -10.59
C LYS A 495 27.16 -1.55 -10.02
N GLY A 496 27.31 -0.30 -10.47
CA GLY A 496 28.42 0.59 -10.13
C GLY A 496 29.63 0.55 -11.10
N GLY A 497 29.59 -0.28 -12.14
CA GLY A 497 30.67 -0.44 -13.13
C GLY A 497 30.59 0.49 -14.34
N ASP A 498 31.55 0.34 -15.26
CA ASP A 498 31.57 0.99 -16.57
C ASP A 498 30.70 0.20 -17.57
N PRO A 499 29.63 0.78 -18.15
CA PRO A 499 28.77 0.10 -19.12
C PRO A 499 29.43 -0.17 -20.49
N LEU A 500 30.66 0.29 -20.69
CA LEU A 500 31.50 0.03 -21.86
C LEU A 500 32.52 -1.11 -21.65
N ASP A 501 32.63 -1.69 -20.44
CA ASP A 501 33.46 -2.88 -20.22
C ASP A 501 32.93 -4.03 -21.11
N PRO A 502 33.79 -4.72 -21.90
CA PRO A 502 33.39 -5.86 -22.74
C PRO A 502 32.61 -6.96 -21.99
N LEU A 503 32.77 -7.10 -20.68
CA LEU A 503 31.99 -8.02 -19.82
C LEU A 503 30.47 -7.76 -19.85
N TYR A 504 30.06 -6.52 -20.13
CA TYR A 504 28.67 -6.08 -20.31
C TYR A 504 28.35 -5.71 -21.78
N GLY A 505 29.29 -5.98 -22.68
CA GLY A 505 29.10 -5.98 -24.14
C GLY A 505 28.68 -7.34 -24.70
N MET A 506 28.33 -8.30 -23.83
CA MET A 506 27.91 -9.65 -24.19
C MET A 506 26.56 -9.98 -23.56
N GLU A 507 25.65 -10.52 -24.37
CA GLU A 507 24.39 -11.09 -23.92
C GLU A 507 24.59 -12.26 -22.97
N ARG A 508 23.60 -12.53 -22.10
CA ARG A 508 23.67 -13.64 -21.14
C ARG A 508 22.29 -14.19 -20.78
N GLU A 509 22.21 -15.47 -20.45
CA GLU A 509 21.10 -15.98 -19.65
C GLU A 509 21.28 -15.52 -18.20
N VAL A 510 20.20 -15.06 -17.56
CA VAL A 510 20.19 -14.59 -16.17
C VAL A 510 19.01 -15.20 -15.40
N MET A 511 18.97 -15.03 -14.07
CA MET A 511 17.84 -15.53 -13.28
C MET A 511 16.61 -14.64 -13.47
N TYR A 512 16.80 -13.32 -13.45
CA TYR A 512 15.77 -12.33 -13.74
C TYR A 512 16.36 -11.07 -14.38
N VAL A 513 15.48 -10.21 -14.88
CA VAL A 513 15.77 -8.82 -15.30
C VAL A 513 14.72 -7.93 -14.66
N SER A 514 15.09 -6.73 -14.21
CA SER A 514 14.11 -5.90 -13.48
C SER A 514 12.99 -5.34 -14.37
N ALA A 515 11.77 -5.30 -13.82
CA ALA A 515 10.58 -4.87 -14.56
C ALA A 515 10.54 -3.37 -14.93
N ALA A 516 11.58 -2.60 -14.57
CA ALA A 516 11.80 -1.25 -15.07
C ALA A 516 11.85 -1.18 -16.61
N ALA A 517 12.35 -2.23 -17.27
CA ALA A 517 12.15 -2.48 -18.69
C ALA A 517 12.25 -3.99 -18.99
N LEU A 518 11.12 -4.65 -19.24
CA LEU A 518 11.05 -6.09 -19.46
C LEU A 518 10.15 -6.41 -20.66
N ALA A 519 10.75 -6.97 -21.72
CA ALA A 519 10.07 -7.36 -22.96
C ALA A 519 9.78 -8.86 -23.01
N LEU A 520 8.57 -9.25 -23.39
CA LEU A 520 8.14 -10.66 -23.48
C LEU A 520 7.02 -10.88 -24.51
N ARG A 521 6.65 -12.16 -24.72
CA ARG A 521 5.46 -12.51 -25.52
C ARG A 521 4.18 -12.42 -24.67
N ARG A 522 3.07 -12.02 -25.29
CA ARG A 522 1.72 -12.06 -24.70
C ARG A 522 1.39 -13.43 -24.08
N GLU A 523 1.56 -14.47 -24.89
CA GLU A 523 1.26 -15.87 -24.52
C GLU A 523 2.07 -16.33 -23.29
N THR A 524 3.31 -15.86 -23.14
CA THR A 524 4.16 -16.17 -21.98
C THR A 524 3.64 -15.51 -20.69
N PHE A 525 3.17 -14.25 -20.74
CA PHE A 525 2.60 -13.57 -19.57
C PHE A 525 1.27 -14.20 -19.12
N GLU A 526 0.40 -14.51 -20.09
CA GLU A 526 -0.89 -15.20 -19.85
C GLU A 526 -0.72 -16.61 -19.29
N GLN A 527 0.31 -17.35 -19.74
CA GLN A 527 0.66 -18.67 -19.24
C GLN A 527 1.08 -18.62 -17.75
N VAL A 528 1.89 -17.65 -17.35
CA VAL A 528 2.44 -17.54 -15.97
C VAL A 528 1.58 -16.71 -15.00
N LEU A 529 0.36 -16.34 -15.39
CA LEU A 529 -0.58 -15.50 -14.64
C LEU A 529 -0.04 -14.10 -14.26
N GLY A 530 0.80 -13.52 -15.12
CA GLY A 530 1.29 -12.14 -14.96
C GLY A 530 2.08 -11.86 -13.67
N PHE A 531 1.96 -10.64 -13.14
CA PHE A 531 2.56 -10.26 -11.85
C PHE A 531 1.68 -10.72 -10.69
N ASP A 532 2.29 -11.25 -9.64
CA ASP A 532 1.59 -11.72 -8.45
C ASP A 532 1.39 -10.59 -7.43
N LEU A 533 0.20 -10.53 -6.83
CA LEU A 533 -0.18 -9.52 -5.84
C LEU A 533 0.31 -9.88 -4.42
N CYS A 534 0.81 -11.09 -4.18
CA CYS A 534 1.42 -11.44 -2.89
C CYS A 534 2.69 -10.63 -2.58
N TYR A 535 3.23 -9.89 -3.56
CA TYR A 535 4.35 -8.96 -3.41
C TYR A 535 3.91 -7.49 -3.28
N GLU A 536 2.61 -7.18 -3.28
CA GLU A 536 2.16 -5.81 -3.00
C GLU A 536 2.60 -5.36 -1.58
N PRO A 537 3.09 -4.12 -1.41
CA PRO A 537 3.01 -3.01 -2.38
C PRO A 537 4.14 -2.92 -3.43
N ALA A 538 5.29 -3.57 -3.23
CA ALA A 538 6.45 -3.50 -4.15
C ALA A 538 7.54 -4.54 -3.82
N TYR A 539 8.40 -4.84 -4.79
CA TYR A 539 9.60 -5.70 -4.74
C TYR A 539 9.34 -7.21 -4.72
N TYR A 540 10.13 -7.94 -5.52
CA TYR A 540 10.10 -9.38 -5.85
C TYR A 540 9.07 -9.82 -6.91
N GLU A 541 8.23 -8.92 -7.41
CA GLU A 541 7.26 -9.19 -8.47
C GLU A 541 7.92 -9.47 -9.84
N ASP A 542 9.04 -8.81 -10.15
CA ASP A 542 9.84 -9.02 -11.36
C ASP A 542 10.59 -10.36 -11.34
N SER A 543 11.12 -10.68 -10.17
CA SER A 543 11.88 -11.88 -9.84
C SER A 543 10.97 -13.11 -9.85
N ASP A 544 9.76 -13.01 -9.28
CA ASP A 544 8.74 -14.06 -9.31
C ASP A 544 8.25 -14.32 -10.74
N LEU A 545 7.93 -13.26 -11.51
CA LEU A 545 7.56 -13.39 -12.93
C LEU A 545 8.64 -14.16 -13.71
N CYS A 546 9.90 -13.77 -13.56
CA CYS A 546 11.03 -14.44 -14.21
C CYS A 546 11.18 -15.90 -13.74
N MET A 547 11.02 -16.20 -12.46
CA MET A 547 11.08 -17.58 -11.95
C MET A 547 9.93 -18.45 -12.50
N LYS A 548 8.70 -17.92 -12.61
CA LYS A 548 7.58 -18.63 -13.25
C LYS A 548 7.83 -18.88 -14.75
N ILE A 549 8.46 -17.93 -15.45
CA ILE A 549 8.87 -18.11 -16.85
C ILE A 549 9.96 -19.21 -16.97
N ARG A 550 10.93 -19.23 -16.06
CA ARG A 550 11.93 -20.33 -15.98
C ARG A 550 11.29 -21.68 -15.67
N GLN A 551 10.21 -21.71 -14.87
CA GLN A 551 9.46 -22.92 -14.57
C GLN A 551 8.67 -23.51 -15.75
N VAL A 552 8.29 -22.72 -16.76
CA VAL A 552 7.74 -23.26 -18.02
C VAL A 552 8.83 -23.65 -19.04
N GLY A 553 10.09 -23.70 -18.62
CA GLY A 553 11.23 -24.12 -19.44
C GLY A 553 11.81 -23.03 -20.36
N LEU A 554 11.44 -21.76 -20.15
CA LEU A 554 11.88 -20.62 -20.96
C LEU A 554 12.99 -19.83 -20.26
N ARG A 555 13.98 -19.35 -21.01
CA ARG A 555 15.11 -18.58 -20.48
C ARG A 555 14.78 -17.10 -20.34
N ILE A 556 15.44 -16.45 -19.38
CA ILE A 556 15.49 -14.99 -19.24
C ILE A 556 16.82 -14.51 -19.79
N VAL A 557 16.82 -13.50 -20.66
CA VAL A 557 18.03 -13.05 -21.36
C VAL A 557 18.30 -11.56 -21.13
N TYR A 558 19.53 -11.26 -20.73
CA TYR A 558 20.10 -9.93 -20.79
C TYR A 558 20.58 -9.63 -22.23
N CYS A 559 20.11 -8.51 -22.79
CA CYS A 559 20.47 -8.05 -24.13
C CYS A 559 21.38 -6.81 -24.05
N SER A 560 22.66 -6.98 -24.38
CA SER A 560 23.69 -5.93 -24.36
C SER A 560 23.48 -4.83 -25.40
N ASP A 561 22.81 -5.16 -26.51
CA ASP A 561 22.59 -4.31 -27.68
C ASP A 561 21.46 -3.28 -27.47
N SER A 562 20.64 -3.47 -26.44
CA SER A 562 19.64 -2.48 -26.00
C SER A 562 20.14 -1.75 -24.76
N THR A 563 19.95 -0.43 -24.69
CA THR A 563 20.28 0.38 -23.50
C THR A 563 19.14 1.34 -23.16
N ILE A 564 18.90 1.55 -21.87
CA ILE A 564 17.99 2.56 -21.32
C ILE A 564 18.65 3.32 -20.17
N VAL A 565 18.16 4.52 -19.87
CA VAL A 565 18.50 5.27 -18.66
C VAL A 565 17.35 5.12 -17.65
N HIS A 566 17.64 4.66 -16.44
CA HIS A 566 16.63 4.46 -15.39
C HIS A 566 16.97 5.33 -14.17
N HIS A 567 16.04 6.19 -13.77
CA HIS A 567 16.24 7.22 -12.75
C HIS A 567 16.00 6.67 -11.33
N GLU A 568 16.60 5.53 -11.01
CA GLU A 568 16.32 4.64 -9.86
C GLU A 568 15.67 5.33 -8.64
N SER A 569 14.53 4.79 -8.22
CA SER A 569 13.73 5.30 -7.11
C SER A 569 13.27 6.76 -7.27
N ALA A 570 13.17 7.33 -8.48
CA ALA A 570 12.60 8.67 -8.65
C ALA A 570 11.10 8.66 -8.30
N THR A 571 10.37 7.61 -8.70
CA THR A 571 8.96 7.42 -8.33
C THR A 571 8.80 6.89 -6.89
N SER A 572 9.75 6.11 -6.37
CA SER A 572 9.62 5.48 -5.05
C SER A 572 10.21 6.27 -3.88
N ARG A 573 10.96 7.37 -4.11
CA ARG A 573 11.68 8.12 -3.06
C ARG A 573 10.75 8.66 -1.97
N ASP A 574 9.61 9.23 -2.34
CA ASP A 574 8.59 9.72 -1.41
C ASP A 574 7.81 8.56 -0.74
N LEU A 575 7.73 7.41 -1.42
CA LEU A 575 7.06 6.21 -0.92
C LEU A 575 7.91 5.38 0.05
N VAL A 576 9.23 5.61 0.20
CA VAL A 576 10.09 4.85 1.13
C VAL A 576 9.53 4.90 2.57
N GLN A 577 9.07 6.07 2.99
CA GLN A 577 8.51 6.31 4.32
C GLN A 577 7.06 5.81 4.45
N GLN A 578 6.27 5.91 3.39
CA GLN A 578 4.86 5.49 3.36
C GLN A 578 4.71 3.96 3.31
N LEU A 579 5.51 3.27 2.50
CA LEU A 579 5.46 1.82 2.32
C LEU A 579 6.21 1.05 3.42
N ARG A 580 7.09 1.70 4.20
CA ARG A 580 8.03 1.05 5.14
C ARG A 580 8.85 -0.04 4.44
N LEU A 581 9.71 0.35 3.50
CA LEU A 581 10.49 -0.61 2.70
C LEU A 581 11.46 -1.45 3.53
N ASP A 582 11.91 -0.93 4.67
CA ASP A 582 12.63 -1.66 5.73
C ASP A 582 11.84 -2.86 6.29
N THR A 583 10.51 -2.81 6.22
CA THR A 583 9.59 -3.88 6.64
C THR A 583 9.10 -4.72 5.45
N VAL A 584 8.80 -4.09 4.30
CA VAL A 584 8.24 -4.76 3.11
C VAL A 584 9.28 -5.65 2.40
N VAL A 585 10.51 -5.16 2.18
CA VAL A 585 11.51 -5.92 1.43
C VAL A 585 11.87 -7.25 2.14
N PRO A 586 12.12 -7.30 3.46
CA PRO A 586 12.33 -8.57 4.16
C PRO A 586 11.10 -9.49 4.19
N LEU A 587 9.88 -8.95 4.19
CA LEU A 587 8.66 -9.76 4.13
C LEU A 587 8.48 -10.42 2.75
N ASN A 588 8.69 -9.66 1.69
CA ASN A 588 8.62 -10.18 0.33
C ASN A 588 9.79 -11.12 0.00
N GLN A 589 10.97 -10.88 0.55
CA GLN A 589 12.10 -11.83 0.54
C GLN A 589 11.73 -13.16 1.18
N ALA A 590 11.05 -13.15 2.33
CA ALA A 590 10.57 -14.36 3.00
C ALA A 590 9.51 -15.11 2.17
N ARG A 591 8.54 -14.40 1.59
CA ARG A 591 7.53 -14.97 0.66
C ARG A 591 8.17 -15.58 -0.59
N PHE A 592 9.13 -14.88 -1.19
CA PHE A 592 9.89 -15.35 -2.34
C PHE A 592 10.70 -16.61 -1.99
N LEU A 593 11.37 -16.63 -0.84
CA LEU A 593 12.09 -17.81 -0.37
C LEU A 593 11.16 -19.00 -0.12
N GLU A 594 10.02 -18.82 0.54
CA GLU A 594 9.05 -19.90 0.81
C GLU A 594 8.58 -20.55 -0.50
N ARG A 595 8.30 -19.73 -1.52
CA ARG A 595 7.88 -20.18 -2.85
C ARG A 595 9.00 -20.82 -3.68
N TRP A 596 10.19 -20.21 -3.71
CA TRP A 596 11.22 -20.52 -4.71
C TRP A 596 12.43 -21.28 -4.19
N LYS A 597 12.67 -21.35 -2.88
CA LYS A 597 13.84 -22.05 -2.33
C LYS A 597 13.91 -23.55 -2.72
N PRO A 598 12.82 -24.33 -2.77
CA PRO A 598 12.87 -25.72 -3.26
C PRO A 598 13.37 -25.80 -4.71
N VAL A 599 12.85 -24.93 -5.59
CA VAL A 599 13.30 -24.82 -6.99
C VAL A 599 14.77 -24.44 -7.09
N MET A 600 15.22 -23.46 -6.29
CA MET A 600 16.61 -22.99 -6.26
C MET A 600 17.59 -24.00 -5.67
N THR A 601 17.12 -24.97 -4.88
CA THR A 601 17.92 -26.08 -4.33
C THR A 601 17.84 -27.37 -5.15
N GLY A 602 17.07 -27.37 -6.25
CA GLY A 602 16.95 -28.51 -7.17
C GLY A 602 15.93 -29.57 -6.74
N GLU A 603 15.04 -29.25 -5.79
CA GLU A 603 13.92 -30.11 -5.43
C GLU A 603 12.83 -30.07 -6.52
N ILE A 604 12.14 -31.18 -6.75
CA ILE A 604 11.04 -31.26 -7.73
C ILE A 604 9.80 -30.59 -7.15
N ALA A 605 9.71 -29.26 -7.31
CA ALA A 605 8.51 -28.51 -7.00
C ALA A 605 7.35 -28.95 -7.93
N THR A 606 6.17 -29.15 -7.36
CA THR A 606 4.95 -29.50 -8.12
C THR A 606 4.39 -28.30 -8.88
N LEU A 607 5.01 -28.01 -10.03
CA LEU A 607 4.61 -27.02 -11.06
C LEU A 607 3.10 -26.93 -11.28
N ALA A 608 2.41 -28.08 -11.23
CA ALA A 608 0.97 -28.21 -11.42
C ALA A 608 0.10 -27.45 -10.40
N GLY A 609 0.67 -26.90 -9.32
CA GLY A 609 0.03 -25.92 -8.43
C GLY A 609 0.21 -24.47 -8.91
N LEU A 610 1.47 -24.07 -9.17
CA LEU A 610 1.87 -22.68 -9.46
C LEU A 610 1.35 -22.14 -10.80
N ILE A 611 1.31 -22.98 -11.85
CA ILE A 611 1.06 -22.53 -13.23
C ILE A 611 -0.05 -23.39 -13.87
N PRO A 612 -1.24 -22.83 -14.17
CA PRO A 612 -2.32 -23.57 -14.83
C PRO A 612 -2.10 -23.73 -16.35
N PRO A 613 -2.89 -24.57 -17.03
CA PRO A 613 -3.02 -24.50 -18.49
C PRO A 613 -3.53 -23.11 -18.95
N PRO A 614 -3.31 -22.72 -20.22
CA PRO A 614 -3.90 -21.51 -20.79
C PRO A 614 -5.43 -21.55 -20.78
N ALA A 615 -6.07 -20.45 -20.38
CA ALA A 615 -7.52 -20.32 -20.43
C ALA A 615 -8.01 -20.17 -21.88
N PRO A 616 -9.20 -20.68 -22.23
CA PRO A 616 -9.89 -20.25 -23.45
C PRO A 616 -10.25 -18.75 -23.35
N PRO A 617 -10.40 -18.05 -24.50
CA PRO A 617 -11.02 -16.73 -24.53
C PRO A 617 -12.44 -16.79 -23.97
N LEU A 618 -12.84 -15.80 -23.17
CA LEU A 618 -14.23 -15.67 -22.72
C LEU A 618 -15.15 -15.52 -23.94
N ARG A 619 -16.26 -16.26 -23.93
CA ARG A 619 -17.32 -16.21 -24.94
C ARG A 619 -18.66 -16.18 -24.22
N HIS A 620 -19.45 -15.14 -24.47
CA HIS A 620 -20.84 -15.09 -24.04
C HIS A 620 -21.65 -16.16 -24.76
N GLN A 621 -22.48 -16.89 -24.03
CA GLN A 621 -23.34 -17.95 -24.56
C GLN A 621 -24.80 -17.50 -24.45
N ALA A 622 -25.40 -17.09 -25.56
CA ALA A 622 -26.73 -16.48 -25.59
C ALA A 622 -27.90 -17.40 -25.13
N GLU A 623 -27.64 -18.70 -24.93
CA GLU A 623 -28.61 -19.68 -24.42
C GLU A 623 -28.54 -19.85 -22.89
N LEU A 624 -27.47 -19.37 -22.25
CA LEU A 624 -27.26 -19.43 -20.80
C LEU A 624 -27.75 -18.13 -20.11
N PRO A 625 -28.29 -18.20 -18.89
CA PRO A 625 -28.71 -17.03 -18.13
C PRO A 625 -27.51 -16.15 -17.75
N ASP A 626 -27.74 -14.84 -17.70
CA ASP A 626 -26.73 -13.86 -17.26
C ASP A 626 -26.78 -13.71 -15.72
N VAL A 627 -25.64 -13.94 -15.05
CA VAL A 627 -25.54 -13.87 -13.58
C VAL A 627 -24.49 -12.84 -13.15
N LEU A 628 -24.93 -11.84 -12.42
CA LEU A 628 -24.06 -10.89 -11.71
C LEU A 628 -23.74 -11.41 -10.31
N LEU A 629 -22.46 -11.45 -9.96
CA LEU A 629 -21.97 -11.61 -8.60
C LEU A 629 -21.30 -10.30 -8.20
N TYR A 630 -21.66 -9.69 -7.07
CA TYR A 630 -21.02 -8.45 -6.62
C TYR A 630 -20.50 -8.56 -5.19
N THR A 631 -19.23 -8.18 -5.01
CA THR A 631 -18.61 -7.98 -3.70
C THR A 631 -18.15 -6.52 -3.54
N PRO A 632 -18.43 -5.88 -2.40
CA PRO A 632 -17.83 -4.60 -2.05
C PRO A 632 -16.40 -4.74 -1.50
N TYR A 633 -15.90 -5.97 -1.28
CA TYR A 633 -14.63 -6.26 -0.63
C TYR A 633 -13.47 -6.48 -1.63
N PRO A 634 -12.21 -6.26 -1.22
CA PRO A 634 -11.05 -6.57 -2.05
C PRO A 634 -10.93 -8.07 -2.39
N LEU A 635 -10.36 -8.41 -3.56
CA LEU A 635 -10.13 -9.80 -3.98
C LEU A 635 -8.80 -10.34 -3.41
N ILE A 636 -8.84 -10.60 -2.11
CA ILE A 636 -7.76 -11.22 -1.32
C ILE A 636 -8.18 -12.65 -0.90
N PRO A 637 -7.23 -13.59 -0.70
CA PRO A 637 -7.55 -14.92 -0.17
C PRO A 637 -8.18 -14.80 1.23
N GLY A 638 -9.47 -15.12 1.30
CA GLY A 638 -10.31 -14.88 2.47
C GLY A 638 -11.55 -15.76 2.49
N GLY A 639 -12.32 -15.69 3.58
CA GLY A 639 -13.51 -16.51 3.77
C GLY A 639 -14.64 -16.13 2.82
N GLY A 640 -15.07 -14.86 2.82
CA GLY A 640 -16.16 -14.38 1.98
C GLY A 640 -15.86 -14.50 0.49
N GLU A 641 -14.60 -14.25 0.12
CA GLU A 641 -14.08 -14.33 -1.23
C GLU A 641 -14.06 -15.79 -1.70
N ARG A 642 -13.61 -16.74 -0.86
CA ARG A 642 -13.75 -18.18 -1.12
C ARG A 642 -15.21 -18.56 -1.38
N TYR A 643 -16.15 -18.05 -0.58
CA TYR A 643 -17.56 -18.41 -0.71
C TYR A 643 -18.15 -17.86 -2.03
N LEU A 644 -17.97 -16.57 -2.34
CA LEU A 644 -18.49 -15.98 -3.57
C LEU A 644 -17.85 -16.59 -4.83
N LEU A 645 -16.54 -16.86 -4.79
CA LEU A 645 -15.84 -17.50 -5.91
C LEU A 645 -16.21 -18.97 -6.06
N THR A 646 -16.59 -19.68 -4.99
CA THR A 646 -17.14 -21.05 -5.11
C THR A 646 -18.52 -21.05 -5.79
N ILE A 647 -19.33 -19.99 -5.60
CA ILE A 647 -20.56 -19.79 -6.38
C ILE A 647 -20.20 -19.52 -7.85
N ALA A 648 -19.21 -18.64 -8.11
CA ALA A 648 -18.78 -18.31 -9.47
C ALA A 648 -18.30 -19.55 -10.25
N ALA A 649 -17.42 -20.35 -9.66
CA ALA A 649 -16.93 -21.61 -10.22
C ALA A 649 -18.05 -22.65 -10.38
N GLY A 650 -18.96 -22.74 -9.41
CA GLY A 650 -20.09 -23.67 -9.45
C GLY A 650 -21.19 -23.32 -10.47
N LEU A 651 -21.22 -22.08 -10.95
CA LEU A 651 -22.10 -21.60 -12.02
C LEU A 651 -21.42 -21.59 -13.39
N ALA A 652 -20.09 -21.76 -13.45
CA ALA A 652 -19.33 -21.76 -14.70
C ALA A 652 -19.79 -22.94 -15.59
N GLY A 653 -20.27 -22.62 -16.80
CA GLY A 653 -20.86 -23.58 -17.74
C GLY A 653 -22.38 -23.77 -17.61
N LEU A 654 -23.00 -23.31 -16.52
CA LEU A 654 -24.47 -23.25 -16.36
C LEU A 654 -25.02 -21.83 -16.56
N ALA A 655 -24.17 -20.81 -16.48
CA ALA A 655 -24.51 -19.39 -16.63
C ALA A 655 -23.35 -18.59 -17.25
N ASN A 656 -23.66 -17.41 -17.81
CA ASN A 656 -22.67 -16.38 -18.11
C ASN A 656 -22.39 -15.61 -16.80
N VAL A 657 -21.32 -15.98 -16.09
CA VAL A 657 -20.99 -15.40 -14.78
C VAL A 657 -20.11 -14.16 -14.93
N THR A 658 -20.56 -13.02 -14.38
CA THR A 658 -19.76 -11.80 -14.25
C THR A 658 -19.60 -11.42 -12.79
N LEU A 659 -18.34 -11.33 -12.33
CA LEU A 659 -17.95 -10.79 -11.03
C LEU A 659 -17.73 -9.28 -11.13
N ALA A 660 -18.44 -8.51 -10.32
CA ALA A 660 -18.31 -7.07 -10.20
C ALA A 660 -17.67 -6.67 -8.85
N THR A 661 -16.79 -5.68 -8.91
CA THR A 661 -16.11 -5.07 -7.76
C THR A 661 -16.24 -3.53 -7.80
N PRO A 662 -15.97 -2.79 -6.70
CA PRO A 662 -16.04 -1.32 -6.72
C PRO A 662 -14.91 -0.70 -7.57
N TYR A 663 -13.79 -1.40 -7.68
CA TYR A 663 -12.55 -0.98 -8.33
C TYR A 663 -12.08 -2.07 -9.30
N PRO A 664 -11.39 -1.73 -10.40
CA PRO A 664 -10.99 -2.70 -11.42
C PRO A 664 -9.96 -3.70 -10.87
N TYR A 665 -10.09 -4.96 -11.27
CA TYR A 665 -9.12 -6.05 -11.09
C TYR A 665 -8.91 -6.73 -12.44
N SER A 666 -7.77 -7.36 -12.64
CA SER A 666 -7.46 -8.16 -13.83
C SER A 666 -8.15 -9.53 -13.80
N ARG A 667 -8.44 -10.11 -14.97
CA ARG A 667 -8.80 -11.52 -15.10
C ARG A 667 -7.63 -12.41 -14.66
N LEU A 668 -6.38 -11.99 -14.87
CA LEU A 668 -5.19 -12.67 -14.31
C LEU A 668 -5.26 -12.81 -12.78
N ARG A 669 -5.67 -11.77 -12.05
CA ARG A 669 -5.90 -11.85 -10.60
C ARG A 669 -7.05 -12.80 -10.26
N LEU A 670 -8.15 -12.79 -11.03
CA LEU A 670 -9.24 -13.74 -10.81
C LEU A 670 -8.80 -15.20 -11.02
N ARG A 671 -8.01 -15.49 -12.06
CA ARG A 671 -7.41 -16.82 -12.26
C ARG A 671 -6.51 -17.21 -11.09
N THR A 672 -5.64 -16.31 -10.65
CA THR A 672 -4.75 -16.53 -9.50
C THR A 672 -5.53 -16.83 -8.21
N MET A 673 -6.59 -16.07 -7.92
CA MET A 673 -7.54 -16.36 -6.83
C MET A 673 -8.19 -17.75 -6.97
N GLY A 674 -8.55 -18.15 -8.19
CA GLY A 674 -9.06 -19.50 -8.46
C GLY A 674 -8.05 -20.58 -8.08
N ARG A 675 -6.77 -20.39 -8.46
CA ARG A 675 -5.67 -21.29 -8.12
C ARG A 675 -5.41 -21.36 -6.60
N GLU A 676 -5.32 -20.21 -5.92
CA GLU A 676 -5.18 -20.11 -4.46
C GLU A 676 -6.31 -20.86 -3.70
N LEU A 677 -7.49 -20.95 -4.30
CA LEU A 677 -8.69 -21.55 -3.70
C LEU A 677 -9.03 -22.95 -4.21
N SER A 678 -8.28 -23.48 -5.20
CA SER A 678 -8.60 -24.72 -5.94
C SER A 678 -9.97 -24.71 -6.62
N LEU A 679 -10.27 -23.61 -7.32
CA LEU A 679 -11.48 -23.36 -8.10
C LEU A 679 -11.13 -23.08 -9.57
N ASP A 680 -11.96 -23.56 -10.50
CA ASP A 680 -11.91 -23.09 -11.89
C ASP A 680 -12.73 -21.80 -12.01
N LEU A 681 -12.07 -20.74 -12.50
CA LEU A 681 -12.67 -19.43 -12.75
C LEU A 681 -12.36 -18.95 -14.18
N ASP A 682 -11.86 -19.81 -15.06
CA ASP A 682 -11.40 -19.41 -16.40
C ASP A 682 -12.57 -18.95 -17.29
N ALA A 683 -13.78 -19.46 -17.04
CA ALA A 683 -15.00 -19.02 -17.72
C ALA A 683 -15.72 -17.83 -17.05
N VAL A 684 -15.19 -17.28 -15.95
CA VAL A 684 -15.80 -16.17 -15.22
C VAL A 684 -15.24 -14.83 -15.71
N ASN A 685 -16.13 -13.88 -16.01
CA ASN A 685 -15.79 -12.51 -16.37
C ASN A 685 -15.58 -11.63 -15.13
N ILE A 686 -14.75 -10.59 -15.21
CA ILE A 686 -14.53 -9.62 -14.13
C ILE A 686 -14.62 -8.18 -14.64
N THR A 687 -15.21 -7.29 -13.84
CA THR A 687 -15.47 -5.89 -14.24
C THR A 687 -15.73 -4.99 -13.03
N THR A 688 -15.80 -3.67 -13.22
CA THR A 688 -16.32 -2.76 -12.18
C THR A 688 -17.85 -2.79 -12.11
N LEU A 689 -18.44 -2.52 -10.95
CA LEU A 689 -19.90 -2.39 -10.80
C LEU A 689 -20.48 -1.30 -11.73
N ASP A 690 -19.77 -0.18 -11.89
CA ASP A 690 -20.16 0.90 -12.81
C ASP A 690 -20.31 0.36 -14.25
N GLN A 691 -19.29 -0.32 -14.78
CA GLN A 691 -19.34 -0.96 -16.09
C GLN A 691 -20.42 -2.05 -16.17
N ALA A 692 -20.53 -2.92 -15.16
CA ALA A 692 -21.55 -3.99 -15.11
C ALA A 692 -22.98 -3.45 -15.25
N THR A 693 -23.25 -2.26 -14.69
CA THR A 693 -24.59 -1.65 -14.72
C THR A 693 -24.90 -0.80 -15.95
N LYS A 694 -23.91 -0.56 -16.84
CA LYS A 694 -24.09 0.26 -18.05
C LYS A 694 -24.60 -0.49 -19.28
N PHE A 695 -24.39 -1.82 -19.35
CA PHE A 695 -24.52 -2.56 -20.61
C PHE A 695 -25.44 -3.81 -20.56
N SER A 696 -25.92 -4.23 -19.40
CA SER A 696 -26.57 -5.54 -19.25
C SER A 696 -27.75 -5.54 -18.25
N SER A 697 -28.74 -6.41 -18.51
CA SER A 697 -29.86 -6.70 -17.61
C SER A 697 -29.84 -8.19 -17.25
N TYR A 698 -29.17 -8.50 -16.14
CA TYR A 698 -28.90 -9.86 -15.69
C TYR A 698 -30.19 -10.59 -15.28
N ASP A 699 -30.24 -11.90 -15.48
CA ASP A 699 -31.33 -12.73 -14.97
C ASP A 699 -31.26 -12.84 -13.44
N TRP A 700 -30.07 -13.07 -12.92
CA TRP A 700 -29.80 -13.14 -11.48
C TRP A 700 -28.73 -12.13 -11.06
N SER A 701 -28.86 -11.61 -9.84
CA SER A 701 -27.80 -10.88 -9.14
C SER A 701 -27.65 -11.38 -7.71
N ILE A 702 -26.41 -11.68 -7.30
CA ILE A 702 -26.06 -12.08 -5.94
C ILE A 702 -25.11 -11.03 -5.36
N VAL A 703 -25.51 -10.40 -4.26
CA VAL A 703 -24.71 -9.38 -3.56
C VAL A 703 -24.24 -9.94 -2.23
N ILE A 704 -22.94 -9.87 -1.94
CA ILE A 704 -22.39 -10.22 -0.62
C ILE A 704 -22.15 -8.96 0.24
N GLY A 705 -22.42 -9.07 1.54
CA GLY A 705 -22.22 -7.96 2.49
C GLY A 705 -22.19 -8.44 3.95
N ASN A 706 -21.90 -7.50 4.85
CA ASN A 706 -21.79 -7.71 6.29
C ASN A 706 -22.66 -6.73 7.10
N GLU A 707 -23.80 -6.34 6.54
CA GLU A 707 -24.79 -5.43 7.13
C GLU A 707 -26.18 -6.13 7.12
N VAL A 708 -27.17 -5.62 7.84
CA VAL A 708 -28.58 -6.14 7.77
C VAL A 708 -29.36 -5.63 6.55
N VAL A 709 -28.70 -4.86 5.67
CA VAL A 709 -29.23 -4.33 4.41
C VAL A 709 -28.19 -4.54 3.30
N PRO A 710 -28.59 -4.72 2.03
CA PRO A 710 -27.65 -4.83 0.92
C PRO A 710 -26.84 -3.55 0.72
N ALA A 711 -25.57 -3.68 0.33
CA ALA A 711 -24.70 -2.52 0.05
C ALA A 711 -25.14 -1.73 -1.20
N ILE A 712 -25.90 -2.35 -2.12
CA ILE A 712 -26.43 -1.76 -3.36
C ILE A 712 -27.88 -2.19 -3.61
N PRO A 713 -28.68 -1.39 -4.35
CA PRO A 713 -29.97 -1.85 -4.87
C PRO A 713 -29.82 -3.07 -5.80
N ALA A 714 -30.88 -3.86 -5.89
CA ALA A 714 -31.04 -4.98 -6.83
C ALA A 714 -30.61 -4.63 -8.27
N LYS A 715 -30.01 -5.61 -8.98
CA LYS A 715 -29.42 -5.45 -10.32
C LYS A 715 -29.81 -6.52 -11.34
N GLY A 716 -30.33 -7.66 -10.90
CA GLY A 716 -30.89 -8.70 -11.75
C GLY A 716 -32.42 -8.64 -11.78
N LYS A 717 -33.03 -9.43 -12.67
CA LYS A 717 -34.48 -9.69 -12.67
C LYS A 717 -34.90 -10.41 -11.38
N ARG A 718 -34.02 -11.28 -10.85
CA ARG A 718 -34.11 -11.97 -9.56
C ARG A 718 -32.86 -11.71 -8.74
N ASN A 719 -32.97 -11.58 -7.41
CA ASN A 719 -31.88 -11.08 -6.57
C ASN A 719 -31.77 -11.80 -5.22
N LEU A 720 -30.54 -12.19 -4.83
CA LEU A 720 -30.20 -12.79 -3.54
C LEU A 720 -29.20 -11.91 -2.79
N PHE A 721 -29.43 -11.67 -1.48
CA PHE A 721 -28.46 -11.00 -0.62
C PHE A 721 -27.79 -12.01 0.31
N ILE A 722 -26.47 -12.12 0.24
CA ILE A 722 -25.67 -12.90 1.18
C ILE A 722 -25.21 -11.98 2.30
N CYS A 723 -25.66 -12.22 3.54
CA CYS A 723 -25.08 -11.60 4.73
C CYS A 723 -24.14 -12.60 5.41
N GLN A 724 -22.83 -12.33 5.43
CA GLN A 724 -21.87 -13.24 6.06
C GLN A 724 -21.96 -13.17 7.60
N PHE A 725 -22.02 -11.94 8.11
CA PHE A 725 -22.37 -11.60 9.47
C PHE A 725 -22.85 -10.13 9.51
N PRO A 726 -23.98 -9.80 10.15
CA PRO A 726 -24.46 -8.43 10.24
C PRO A 726 -23.73 -7.65 11.35
N PHE A 727 -22.71 -6.86 11.00
CA PHE A 727 -22.10 -5.94 11.96
C PHE A 727 -23.03 -4.76 12.28
N PRO A 728 -22.86 -4.10 13.44
CA PRO A 728 -23.56 -2.86 13.76
C PRO A 728 -23.30 -1.78 12.71
N VAL A 729 -24.37 -1.14 12.24
CA VAL A 729 -24.33 -0.04 11.26
C VAL A 729 -25.02 1.21 11.82
N PRO A 730 -24.61 2.43 11.44
CA PRO A 730 -25.29 3.65 11.87
C PRO A 730 -26.75 3.68 11.41
N GLU A 731 -27.64 4.22 12.24
CA GLU A 731 -29.09 4.29 11.96
C GLU A 731 -29.40 5.01 10.62
N GLN A 732 -28.66 6.08 10.29
CA GLN A 732 -28.80 6.75 9.00
C GLN A 732 -28.52 5.82 7.80
N VAL A 733 -27.52 4.93 7.90
CA VAL A 733 -27.20 3.97 6.83
C VAL A 733 -28.33 2.94 6.67
N LEU A 734 -28.97 2.54 7.78
CA LEU A 734 -30.17 1.69 7.72
C LEU A 734 -31.35 2.42 7.07
N VAL A 735 -31.56 3.70 7.36
CA VAL A 735 -32.63 4.51 6.76
C VAL A 735 -32.40 4.69 5.25
N ASP A 736 -31.20 5.13 4.86
CA ASP A 736 -30.83 5.44 3.48
C ASP A 736 -30.86 4.21 2.55
N ARG A 737 -30.49 3.04 3.09
CA ARG A 737 -30.39 1.78 2.33
C ARG A 737 -31.57 0.83 2.54
N TRP A 738 -32.57 1.15 3.37
CA TRP A 738 -33.64 0.17 3.67
C TRP A 738 -34.34 -0.32 2.40
N SER A 739 -34.68 0.61 1.51
CA SER A 739 -35.35 0.31 0.23
C SER A 739 -34.51 -0.49 -0.75
N TYR A 740 -33.21 -0.68 -0.51
CA TYR A 740 -32.37 -1.54 -1.34
C TYR A 740 -32.81 -3.00 -1.16
N ALA A 741 -33.24 -3.38 0.06
CA ALA A 741 -33.72 -4.72 0.37
C ALA A 741 -35.03 -5.10 -0.34
N ASP A 742 -35.86 -4.12 -0.71
CA ASP A 742 -37.18 -4.35 -1.34
C ASP A 742 -37.08 -5.04 -2.71
N GLY A 743 -35.91 -4.99 -3.36
CA GLY A 743 -35.64 -5.67 -4.63
C GLY A 743 -35.08 -7.10 -4.50
N TYR A 744 -34.92 -7.64 -3.29
CA TYR A 744 -34.31 -8.96 -3.04
C TYR A 744 -35.33 -10.00 -2.59
N GLU A 745 -35.27 -11.20 -3.16
CA GLU A 745 -36.21 -12.29 -2.85
C GLU A 745 -35.90 -12.94 -1.50
N ARG A 746 -34.64 -12.89 -1.06
CA ARG A 746 -34.12 -13.70 0.04
C ARG A 746 -32.81 -13.17 0.61
N VAL A 747 -32.61 -13.38 1.91
CA VAL A 747 -31.31 -13.30 2.57
C VAL A 747 -30.73 -14.71 2.72
N VAL A 748 -29.45 -14.89 2.40
CA VAL A 748 -28.68 -16.11 2.65
C VAL A 748 -27.65 -15.83 3.74
N VAL A 749 -27.55 -16.73 4.71
CA VAL A 749 -26.58 -16.66 5.82
C VAL A 749 -25.85 -17.98 6.00
N TYR A 750 -24.64 -17.94 6.54
CA TYR A 750 -23.74 -19.12 6.56
C TYR A 750 -23.90 -20.05 7.78
N SER A 751 -24.61 -19.65 8.83
CA SER A 751 -24.88 -20.51 9.99
C SER A 751 -26.24 -20.20 10.64
N PRO A 752 -26.87 -21.17 11.33
CA PRO A 752 -28.03 -20.91 12.18
C PRO A 752 -27.76 -19.87 13.27
N TYR A 753 -26.51 -19.75 13.76
CA TYR A 753 -26.08 -18.67 14.64
C TYR A 753 -26.25 -17.29 14.01
N VAL A 754 -25.73 -17.07 12.80
CA VAL A 754 -25.93 -15.82 12.05
C VAL A 754 -27.41 -15.60 11.75
N GLN A 755 -28.17 -16.65 11.45
CA GLN A 755 -29.63 -16.56 11.26
C GLN A 755 -30.34 -16.02 12.51
N ARG A 756 -29.99 -16.51 13.71
CA ARG A 756 -30.54 -16.01 14.99
C ARG A 756 -30.18 -14.55 15.22
N HIS A 757 -28.92 -14.17 15.02
CA HIS A 757 -28.46 -12.79 15.24
C HIS A 757 -29.12 -11.81 14.25
N TYR A 758 -29.11 -12.13 12.94
CA TYR A 758 -29.79 -11.34 11.90
C TYR A 758 -31.30 -11.20 12.18
N SER A 759 -31.96 -12.30 12.59
CA SER A 759 -33.38 -12.30 12.96
C SER A 759 -33.70 -11.45 14.18
N SER A 760 -32.76 -11.32 15.12
CA SER A 760 -32.87 -10.45 16.30
C SER A 760 -32.76 -8.97 15.91
N LEU A 761 -31.73 -8.62 15.12
CA LEU A 761 -31.53 -7.25 14.61
C LEU A 761 -32.72 -6.75 13.79
N LEU A 762 -33.25 -7.57 12.86
CA LEU A 762 -34.47 -7.23 12.11
C LEU A 762 -35.68 -6.96 13.03
N SER A 763 -35.82 -7.74 14.11
CA SER A 763 -36.89 -7.53 15.09
C SER A 763 -36.69 -6.26 15.93
N ALA A 764 -35.44 -5.87 16.22
CA ALA A 764 -35.14 -4.64 16.96
C ALA A 764 -35.47 -3.37 16.16
N VAL A 765 -35.27 -3.37 14.83
CA VAL A 765 -35.60 -2.23 13.95
C VAL A 765 -37.06 -2.17 13.49
N GLY A 766 -37.90 -3.13 13.89
CA GLY A 766 -39.34 -3.13 13.59
C GLY A 766 -39.72 -3.30 12.11
N LYS A 767 -38.86 -3.92 11.30
CA LYS A 767 -39.01 -4.06 9.85
C LYS A 767 -39.51 -5.45 9.42
N PRO A 768 -40.16 -5.59 8.24
CA PRO A 768 -40.56 -6.89 7.71
C PRO A 768 -39.34 -7.78 7.47
N LYS A 769 -39.51 -9.09 7.68
CA LYS A 769 -38.45 -10.08 7.46
C LYS A 769 -38.55 -10.64 6.05
N LEU A 770 -37.54 -10.36 5.22
CA LEU A 770 -37.26 -11.18 4.04
C LEU A 770 -37.07 -12.65 4.47
N PRO A 771 -37.40 -13.64 3.62
CA PRO A 771 -37.08 -15.03 3.89
C PRO A 771 -35.57 -15.20 4.10
N ILE A 772 -35.17 -16.00 5.11
CA ILE A 772 -33.75 -16.27 5.41
C ILE A 772 -33.46 -17.75 5.19
N SER A 773 -32.60 -18.08 4.23
CA SER A 773 -32.03 -19.43 4.06
C SER A 773 -30.67 -19.53 4.73
N VAL A 774 -30.42 -20.64 5.42
CA VAL A 774 -29.09 -21.01 5.90
C VAL A 774 -28.44 -21.92 4.86
N VAL A 775 -27.27 -21.54 4.35
CA VAL A 775 -26.47 -22.37 3.44
C VAL A 775 -25.09 -22.54 4.05
N SER A 776 -24.72 -23.76 4.42
CA SER A 776 -23.44 -24.03 5.09
C SER A 776 -22.26 -23.79 4.14
N PRO A 777 -21.25 -22.97 4.52
CA PRO A 777 -20.20 -22.52 3.60
C PRO A 777 -19.22 -23.64 3.23
N PRO A 778 -18.49 -23.50 2.10
CA PRO A 778 -17.55 -24.49 1.62
C PRO A 778 -16.26 -24.48 2.44
N ALA A 779 -15.89 -25.64 2.98
CA ALA A 779 -14.61 -25.91 3.62
C ALA A 779 -13.78 -26.88 2.75
N PRO A 780 -12.47 -26.64 2.57
CA PRO A 780 -11.62 -27.58 1.84
C PRO A 780 -11.40 -28.87 2.65
N SER A 781 -11.30 -30.00 1.96
CA SER A 781 -10.77 -31.23 2.55
C SER A 781 -9.25 -31.11 2.62
N VAL A 782 -8.67 -31.20 3.81
CA VAL A 782 -7.21 -31.12 4.01
C VAL A 782 -6.51 -32.38 3.52
N LEU A 783 -7.19 -33.53 3.60
CA LEU A 783 -6.72 -34.79 3.05
C LEU A 783 -7.33 -35.04 1.67
N ALA A 784 -6.55 -35.67 0.78
CA ALA A 784 -7.05 -36.14 -0.52
C ALA A 784 -8.13 -37.23 -0.33
N PRO A 785 -9.07 -37.43 -1.29
CA PRO A 785 -10.23 -38.29 -1.11
C PRO A 785 -9.93 -39.73 -0.69
N ASP A 786 -8.82 -40.29 -1.20
CA ASP A 786 -8.37 -41.67 -0.99
C ASP A 786 -7.14 -41.76 -0.08
N ALA A 787 -6.78 -40.68 0.63
CA ALA A 787 -5.66 -40.70 1.57
C ALA A 787 -5.97 -41.62 2.77
N ALA A 788 -5.00 -42.46 3.14
CA ALA A 788 -5.06 -43.21 4.40
C ALA A 788 -5.16 -42.25 5.59
N THR A 789 -5.94 -42.60 6.61
CA THR A 789 -6.04 -41.80 7.84
C THR A 789 -4.65 -41.67 8.48
N PRO A 790 -4.14 -40.46 8.71
CA PRO A 790 -2.79 -40.28 9.27
C PRO A 790 -2.74 -40.78 10.71
N VAL A 791 -1.61 -41.40 11.07
CA VAL A 791 -1.26 -41.71 12.46
C VAL A 791 -1.08 -40.38 13.19
N LYS A 792 -1.87 -40.17 14.26
CA LYS A 792 -1.88 -38.91 15.00
C LYS A 792 -0.81 -38.89 16.08
N LYS A 793 -0.19 -37.73 16.28
CA LYS A 793 0.81 -37.47 17.33
C LYS A 793 0.12 -36.99 18.62
N PHE A 794 0.89 -36.89 19.72
CA PHE A 794 0.50 -36.21 20.96
C PHE A 794 0.51 -34.69 20.80
N MET A 795 -0.24 -34.21 19.82
CA MET A 795 -0.14 -32.87 19.26
C MET A 795 -1.52 -32.20 19.24
N ILE A 796 -1.54 -30.94 19.68
CA ILE A 796 -2.70 -30.06 19.76
C ILE A 796 -2.48 -28.90 18.78
N LEU A 797 -3.51 -28.56 17.99
CA LEU A 797 -3.42 -27.52 16.97
C LEU A 797 -4.47 -26.44 17.18
N GLY A 798 -4.07 -25.17 17.14
CA GLY A 798 -4.96 -24.00 17.03
C GLY A 798 -4.66 -23.21 15.75
N VAL A 799 -5.67 -22.98 14.91
CA VAL A 799 -5.51 -22.28 13.62
C VAL A 799 -6.29 -20.97 13.55
N GLY A 800 -5.58 -19.89 13.26
CA GLY A 800 -6.11 -18.62 12.81
C GLY A 800 -5.19 -17.44 13.08
N ARG A 801 -5.56 -16.30 12.50
CA ARG A 801 -4.76 -15.06 12.47
C ARG A 801 -4.25 -14.65 13.86
N PHE A 802 -3.01 -14.18 13.92
CA PHE A 802 -2.42 -13.55 15.10
C PHE A 802 -2.80 -12.06 15.09
N PHE A 803 -3.90 -11.71 15.78
CA PHE A 803 -4.41 -10.34 15.85
C PHE A 803 -5.20 -10.09 17.14
N VAL A 804 -5.38 -8.81 17.49
CA VAL A 804 -6.13 -8.34 18.67
C VAL A 804 -7.54 -7.89 18.24
N GLY A 805 -8.52 -8.10 19.12
CA GLY A 805 -9.90 -7.64 18.93
C GLY A 805 -10.80 -8.58 18.11
N GLY A 806 -12.04 -8.15 17.88
CA GLY A 806 -13.05 -8.93 17.16
C GLY A 806 -13.19 -10.38 17.64
N HIS A 807 -13.31 -11.30 16.67
CA HIS A 807 -13.36 -12.75 16.85
C HIS A 807 -11.95 -13.41 16.87
N ALA A 808 -11.00 -12.85 17.62
CA ALA A 808 -9.68 -13.46 17.83
C ALA A 808 -9.80 -14.92 18.31
N LYS A 809 -8.82 -15.78 17.94
CA LYS A 809 -8.87 -17.23 18.28
C LYS A 809 -8.55 -17.54 19.75
N ARG A 810 -8.15 -16.52 20.52
CA ARG A 810 -7.73 -16.61 21.92
C ARG A 810 -6.53 -17.55 22.14
N GLN A 811 -5.53 -17.42 21.28
CA GLN A 811 -4.23 -18.10 21.42
C GLN A 811 -3.60 -17.85 22.79
N ASP A 812 -3.85 -16.68 23.40
CA ASP A 812 -3.47 -16.35 24.77
C ASP A 812 -4.02 -17.34 25.80
N LEU A 813 -5.27 -17.78 25.66
CA LEU A 813 -5.92 -18.74 26.55
C LEU A 813 -5.60 -20.20 26.18
N MET A 814 -5.24 -20.48 24.92
CA MET A 814 -4.70 -21.78 24.54
C MET A 814 -3.40 -22.06 25.29
N ILE A 815 -2.53 -21.05 25.42
CA ILE A 815 -1.31 -21.16 26.23
C ILE A 815 -1.65 -21.40 27.72
N ASP A 816 -2.62 -20.69 28.30
CA ASP A 816 -3.04 -20.91 29.71
C ASP A 816 -3.61 -22.31 29.98
N ALA A 817 -4.40 -22.86 29.03
CA ALA A 817 -4.91 -24.23 29.13
C ALA A 817 -3.78 -25.25 28.97
N PHE A 818 -2.86 -25.02 28.03
CA PHE A 818 -1.75 -25.92 27.77
C PHE A 818 -0.73 -25.97 28.93
N GLN A 819 -0.47 -24.84 29.59
CA GLN A 819 0.35 -24.78 30.82
C GLN A 819 -0.16 -25.73 31.93
N LYS A 820 -1.48 -25.99 31.99
CA LYS A 820 -2.05 -26.98 32.92
C LYS A 820 -1.93 -28.41 32.38
N LEU A 821 -2.13 -28.61 31.08
CA LEU A 821 -2.15 -29.93 30.45
C LEU A 821 -0.75 -30.56 30.34
N VAL A 822 0.29 -29.78 30.06
CA VAL A 822 1.68 -30.27 29.91
C VAL A 822 2.29 -30.78 31.23
N VAL A 823 1.67 -30.44 32.37
CA VAL A 823 2.02 -31.01 33.70
C VAL A 823 1.47 -32.44 33.84
N LEU A 824 0.43 -32.80 33.09
CA LEU A 824 -0.16 -34.15 33.04
C LEU A 824 0.47 -34.98 31.91
N HIS A 825 0.73 -34.35 30.76
CA HIS A 825 1.32 -34.96 29.55
C HIS A 825 2.57 -34.18 29.10
N PRO A 826 3.76 -34.43 29.69
CA PRO A 826 5.01 -33.73 29.35
C PRO A 826 5.49 -33.93 27.90
N GLU A 827 4.98 -34.95 27.21
CA GLU A 827 5.20 -35.25 25.79
C GLU A 827 4.28 -34.49 24.83
N ALA A 828 3.27 -33.77 25.35
CA ALA A 828 2.32 -33.05 24.51
C ALA A 828 2.95 -31.81 23.85
N GLU A 829 2.59 -31.54 22.60
CA GLU A 829 3.01 -30.35 21.84
C GLU A 829 1.81 -29.47 21.46
N LEU A 830 1.91 -28.14 21.62
CA LEU A 830 0.91 -27.18 21.13
C LEU A 830 1.44 -26.41 19.93
N HIS A 831 0.74 -26.50 18.80
CA HIS A 831 1.06 -25.78 17.58
C HIS A 831 0.04 -24.67 17.32
N LEU A 832 0.53 -23.46 17.12
CA LEU A 832 -0.27 -22.28 16.83
C LEU A 832 0.09 -21.77 15.43
N ALA A 833 -0.86 -21.85 14.49
CA ALA A 833 -0.63 -21.52 13.08
C ALA A 833 -1.63 -20.48 12.55
N GLY A 834 -1.19 -19.62 11.64
CA GLY A 834 -2.06 -18.61 11.01
C GLY A 834 -1.31 -17.39 10.52
N SER A 835 -2.00 -16.47 9.84
CA SER A 835 -1.34 -15.29 9.29
C SER A 835 -1.01 -14.23 10.34
N LEU A 836 0.12 -13.56 10.14
CA LEU A 836 0.62 -12.43 10.92
C LEU A 836 0.84 -11.25 9.96
N SER A 837 0.21 -10.11 10.24
CA SER A 837 0.34 -8.90 9.41
C SER A 837 1.58 -8.08 9.78
N THR A 838 1.82 -7.01 9.02
CA THR A 838 2.83 -5.99 9.31
C THR A 838 2.43 -4.99 10.40
N ASP A 839 1.21 -5.10 10.96
CA ASP A 839 0.72 -4.16 11.97
C ASP A 839 1.54 -4.26 13.27
N SER A 840 1.94 -3.11 13.80
CA SER A 840 2.65 -2.98 15.06
C SER A 840 1.89 -3.58 16.25
N GLU A 841 0.57 -3.46 16.32
CA GLU A 841 -0.23 -4.05 17.42
C GLU A 841 -0.23 -5.58 17.32
N PHE A 842 -0.42 -6.12 16.12
CA PHE A 842 -0.52 -7.57 15.92
C PHE A 842 0.85 -8.25 16.05
N ARG A 843 1.93 -7.57 15.65
CA ARG A 843 3.32 -8.00 15.92
C ARG A 843 3.67 -7.94 17.40
N ALA A 844 3.21 -6.93 18.14
CA ALA A 844 3.38 -6.87 19.60
C ALA A 844 2.65 -8.03 20.28
N TYR A 845 1.38 -8.28 19.93
CA TYR A 845 0.61 -9.43 20.42
C TYR A 845 1.30 -10.77 20.13
N PHE A 846 1.83 -10.98 18.91
CA PHE A 846 2.58 -12.19 18.57
C PHE A 846 3.84 -12.36 19.45
N VAL A 847 4.61 -11.29 19.66
CA VAL A 847 5.77 -11.29 20.55
C VAL A 847 5.39 -11.59 22.01
N ASP A 848 4.25 -11.09 22.49
CA ASP A 848 3.76 -11.38 23.84
C ASP A 848 3.23 -12.82 24.00
N LEU A 849 2.65 -13.41 22.95
CA LEU A 849 2.38 -14.86 22.91
C LEU A 849 3.67 -15.68 22.99
N GLN A 850 4.73 -15.28 22.27
CA GLN A 850 6.03 -15.97 22.32
C GLN A 850 6.66 -15.91 23.72
N LYS A 851 6.62 -14.76 24.40
CA LYS A 851 7.05 -14.64 25.82
C LYS A 851 6.23 -15.54 26.74
N LYS A 852 4.90 -15.57 26.57
CA LYS A 852 4.00 -16.40 27.39
C LYS A 852 4.23 -17.91 27.19
N ALA A 853 4.82 -18.29 26.06
CA ALA A 853 5.20 -19.64 25.69
C ALA A 853 6.65 -20.02 26.08
N GLU A 854 7.43 -19.11 26.66
CA GLU A 854 8.84 -19.36 26.97
C GLU A 854 9.03 -20.53 27.94
N GLY A 855 9.88 -21.50 27.55
CA GLY A 855 10.13 -22.73 28.33
C GLY A 855 9.09 -23.85 28.18
N LEU A 856 8.09 -23.71 27.28
CA LEU A 856 7.05 -24.70 27.04
C LEU A 856 7.16 -25.32 25.63
N PRO A 857 6.69 -26.57 25.39
CA PRO A 857 6.65 -27.19 24.07
C PRO A 857 5.52 -26.59 23.20
N ILE A 858 5.69 -25.33 22.81
CA ILE A 858 4.74 -24.54 22.03
C ILE A 858 5.42 -24.00 20.77
N PHE A 859 4.88 -24.35 19.61
CA PHE A 859 5.46 -24.04 18.31
C PHE A 859 4.59 -23.05 17.52
N PHE A 860 5.19 -21.96 17.07
CA PHE A 860 4.51 -20.91 16.30
C PHE A 860 4.80 -21.07 14.80
N HIS A 861 3.74 -21.03 13.98
CA HIS A 861 3.81 -21.15 12.53
C HIS A 861 3.13 -19.93 11.86
N PRO A 862 3.74 -18.73 11.97
CA PRO A 862 3.22 -17.52 11.32
C PRO A 862 3.33 -17.64 9.80
N ASN A 863 2.23 -17.33 9.10
CA ASN A 863 2.12 -17.35 7.63
C ASN A 863 2.43 -18.70 6.95
N ALA A 864 2.29 -19.83 7.65
CA ALA A 864 2.60 -21.16 7.12
C ALA A 864 1.90 -21.49 5.79
N SER A 865 2.67 -21.97 4.81
CA SER A 865 2.20 -22.56 3.55
C SER A 865 1.04 -23.59 3.70
N PRO A 866 0.18 -23.74 2.67
CA PRO A 866 -0.88 -24.75 2.65
C PRO A 866 -0.38 -26.17 2.94
N GLU A 867 0.81 -26.53 2.42
CA GLU A 867 1.44 -27.83 2.62
C GLU A 867 1.88 -28.05 4.07
N GLN A 868 2.43 -27.02 4.71
CA GLN A 868 2.78 -27.07 6.13
C GLN A 868 1.53 -27.13 7.01
N LEU A 869 0.51 -26.33 6.70
CA LEU A 869 -0.76 -26.32 7.44
C LEU A 869 -1.49 -27.67 7.30
N ALA A 870 -1.48 -28.28 6.11
CA ALA A 870 -2.04 -29.60 5.88
C ALA A 870 -1.30 -30.70 6.67
N ARG A 871 0.04 -30.61 6.79
CA ARG A 871 0.82 -31.52 7.65
C ARG A 871 0.49 -31.33 9.14
N LEU A 872 0.37 -30.09 9.62
CA LEU A 872 -0.02 -29.81 11.00
C LEU A 872 -1.41 -30.39 11.33
N TYR A 873 -2.38 -30.23 10.43
CA TYR A 873 -3.70 -30.84 10.54
C TYR A 873 -3.64 -32.38 10.44
N ALA A 874 -2.80 -32.95 9.58
CA ALA A 874 -2.64 -34.40 9.46
C ALA A 874 -2.04 -35.01 10.75
N ASP A 875 -1.04 -34.38 11.35
CA ASP A 875 -0.37 -34.86 12.56
C ASP A 875 -1.21 -34.70 13.84
N ALA A 876 -1.99 -33.61 13.98
CA ALA A 876 -2.63 -33.25 15.24
C ALA A 876 -3.75 -34.23 15.69
N SER A 877 -3.69 -34.69 16.94
CA SER A 877 -4.76 -35.46 17.58
C SER A 877 -5.95 -34.57 17.94
N LEU A 878 -5.67 -33.40 18.52
CA LEU A 878 -6.68 -32.46 19.01
C LEU A 878 -6.62 -31.15 18.23
N TYR A 879 -7.78 -30.52 18.06
CA TYR A 879 -7.89 -29.17 17.53
C TYR A 879 -8.63 -28.29 18.53
N TRP A 880 -8.04 -27.16 18.92
CA TRP A 880 -8.60 -26.24 19.92
C TRP A 880 -9.12 -24.95 19.27
N HIS A 881 -10.29 -24.47 19.71
CA HIS A 881 -10.87 -23.20 19.24
C HIS A 881 -11.64 -22.48 20.36
N LEU A 882 -11.21 -21.25 20.68
CA LEU A 882 -11.62 -20.49 21.87
C LEU A 882 -12.24 -19.11 21.53
N SER A 883 -12.59 -18.81 20.27
CA SER A 883 -13.23 -17.53 19.92
C SER A 883 -14.62 -17.42 20.54
N GLY A 884 -14.88 -16.33 21.26
CA GLY A 884 -16.08 -16.17 22.08
C GLY A 884 -15.90 -16.58 23.56
N TYR A 885 -14.75 -17.13 23.96
CA TYR A 885 -14.51 -17.44 25.37
C TYR A 885 -14.52 -16.17 26.23
N GLY A 886 -15.42 -16.15 27.23
CA GLY A 886 -15.65 -15.01 28.11
C GLY A 886 -16.51 -13.88 27.51
N ILE A 887 -17.10 -14.08 26.32
CA ILE A 887 -17.92 -13.07 25.64
C ILE A 887 -19.41 -13.24 25.97
N ASP A 888 -20.10 -12.12 26.16
CA ASP A 888 -21.57 -12.07 26.21
C ASP A 888 -22.13 -12.00 24.78
N GLU A 889 -22.52 -13.16 24.25
CA GLU A 889 -23.08 -13.32 22.91
C GLU A 889 -24.29 -12.42 22.63
N THR A 890 -25.04 -11.99 23.66
CA THR A 890 -26.21 -11.12 23.50
C THR A 890 -25.85 -9.66 23.21
N LYS A 891 -24.62 -9.24 23.55
CA LYS A 891 -24.10 -7.88 23.37
C LYS A 891 -22.98 -7.78 22.34
N GLU A 892 -22.17 -8.83 22.26
CA GLU A 892 -20.89 -8.84 21.55
C GLU A 892 -20.77 -10.01 20.56
N ALA A 893 -21.88 -10.39 19.91
CA ALA A 893 -21.96 -11.45 18.91
C ALA A 893 -20.81 -11.42 17.87
N TYR A 894 -20.40 -10.22 17.43
CA TYR A 894 -19.29 -9.99 16.49
C TYR A 894 -17.88 -10.39 16.98
N ARG A 895 -17.77 -10.81 18.25
CA ARG A 895 -16.55 -11.34 18.90
C ARG A 895 -16.60 -12.86 19.12
N CYS A 896 -17.76 -13.49 18.90
CA CYS A 896 -17.86 -14.94 18.77
C CYS A 896 -17.43 -15.36 17.35
N GLU A 897 -17.11 -16.64 17.16
CA GLU A 897 -16.91 -17.17 15.80
C GLU A 897 -18.26 -17.32 15.08
N HIS A 898 -18.34 -16.82 13.85
CA HIS A 898 -19.60 -16.80 13.10
C HIS A 898 -19.92 -18.18 12.48
N PHE A 899 -18.87 -18.94 12.15
CA PHE A 899 -18.95 -20.32 11.66
C PHE A 899 -17.72 -21.13 12.11
N GLY A 900 -16.53 -20.79 11.58
CA GLY A 900 -15.27 -21.47 11.90
C GLY A 900 -14.84 -22.55 10.91
N ILE A 901 -14.50 -22.14 9.67
CA ILE A 901 -14.02 -23.03 8.60
C ILE A 901 -12.86 -23.94 9.03
N THR A 902 -11.95 -23.42 9.86
CA THR A 902 -10.76 -24.13 10.36
C THR A 902 -11.09 -25.31 11.30
N ILE A 903 -12.30 -25.36 11.87
CA ILE A 903 -12.82 -26.51 12.61
C ILE A 903 -13.15 -27.64 11.64
N VAL A 904 -13.79 -27.32 10.51
CA VAL A 904 -14.17 -28.31 9.49
C VAL A 904 -12.95 -28.86 8.77
N GLU A 905 -11.95 -28.01 8.51
CA GLU A 905 -10.63 -28.40 8.01
C GLU A 905 -9.98 -29.43 8.95
N ALA A 906 -9.93 -29.14 10.26
CA ALA A 906 -9.43 -30.07 11.28
C ALA A 906 -10.21 -31.41 11.31
N MET A 907 -11.54 -31.35 11.25
CA MET A 907 -12.40 -32.53 11.18
C MET A 907 -12.14 -33.36 9.92
N SER A 908 -11.86 -32.72 8.77
CA SER A 908 -11.49 -33.43 7.53
C SER A 908 -10.17 -34.18 7.63
N ALA A 909 -9.22 -33.67 8.42
CA ALA A 909 -7.95 -34.31 8.71
C ALA A 909 -8.02 -35.34 9.87
N GLY A 910 -9.21 -35.60 10.43
CA GLY A 910 -9.39 -36.54 11.54
C GLY A 910 -8.86 -36.05 12.89
N CYS A 911 -8.66 -34.74 13.06
CA CYS A 911 -8.49 -34.15 14.40
C CYS A 911 -9.81 -34.23 15.17
N ILE A 912 -9.73 -34.30 16.51
CA ILE A 912 -10.90 -34.14 17.37
C ILE A 912 -11.03 -32.65 17.76
N PRO A 913 -12.08 -31.93 17.32
CA PRO A 913 -12.26 -30.52 17.67
C PRO A 913 -12.83 -30.37 19.08
N LEU A 914 -12.22 -29.49 19.88
CA LEU A 914 -12.71 -29.00 21.15
C LEU A 914 -13.01 -27.51 20.97
N VAL A 915 -14.29 -27.13 21.08
CA VAL A 915 -14.77 -25.78 20.79
C VAL A 915 -15.49 -25.15 21.99
N VAL A 916 -15.33 -23.85 22.19
CA VAL A 916 -16.09 -23.12 23.22
C VAL A 916 -17.59 -23.07 22.86
N ASN A 917 -18.47 -23.14 23.86
CA ASN A 917 -19.93 -23.16 23.66
C ASN A 917 -20.55 -21.79 23.28
N ARG A 918 -19.98 -21.06 22.32
CA ARG A 918 -20.44 -19.72 21.89
C ARG A 918 -20.33 -19.59 20.37
N GLY A 919 -21.27 -18.85 19.76
CA GLY A 919 -21.30 -18.60 18.31
C GLY A 919 -21.70 -19.81 17.47
N GLY A 920 -21.13 -19.89 16.25
CA GLY A 920 -21.34 -20.98 15.30
C GLY A 920 -20.64 -22.33 15.58
N PRO A 921 -19.47 -22.42 16.24
CA PRO A 921 -18.78 -23.69 16.47
C PRO A 921 -19.60 -24.85 17.07
N PRO A 922 -20.50 -24.65 18.05
CA PRO A 922 -21.34 -25.73 18.59
C PRO A 922 -22.38 -26.28 17.60
N GLU A 923 -22.59 -25.59 16.47
CA GLU A 923 -23.50 -26.03 15.39
C GLU A 923 -22.78 -26.96 14.40
N ILE A 924 -21.45 -26.97 14.42
CA ILE A 924 -20.57 -27.87 13.64
C ILE A 924 -20.20 -29.10 14.48
N VAL A 925 -19.93 -28.90 15.78
CA VAL A 925 -19.37 -29.93 16.68
C VAL A 925 -20.44 -30.52 17.60
N GLN A 926 -20.81 -31.77 17.34
CA GLN A 926 -21.75 -32.52 18.15
C GLN A 926 -21.03 -33.17 19.34
N GLN A 927 -21.37 -32.72 20.54
CA GLN A 927 -20.78 -33.13 21.82
C GLN A 927 -20.73 -34.66 21.96
N GLY A 928 -19.52 -35.23 22.02
CA GLY A 928 -19.28 -36.67 22.16
C GLY A 928 -19.53 -37.50 20.90
N VAL A 929 -19.82 -36.88 19.76
CA VAL A 929 -20.09 -37.56 18.48
C VAL A 929 -19.12 -37.15 17.38
N THR A 930 -18.89 -35.85 17.19
CA THR A 930 -17.92 -35.33 16.18
C THR A 930 -16.81 -34.46 16.78
N GLY A 931 -16.80 -34.33 18.11
CA GLY A 931 -15.87 -33.52 18.88
C GLY A 931 -16.44 -33.23 20.26
N HIS A 932 -15.96 -32.18 20.90
CA HIS A 932 -16.46 -31.74 22.20
C HIS A 932 -16.68 -30.24 22.28
N VAL A 933 -17.65 -29.86 23.12
CA VAL A 933 -18.02 -28.49 23.42
C VAL A 933 -17.73 -28.22 24.91
N PHE A 934 -17.11 -27.09 25.25
CA PHE A 934 -16.72 -26.75 26.62
C PHE A 934 -17.14 -25.33 27.05
N GLU A 935 -17.25 -25.12 28.36
CA GLU A 935 -17.59 -23.83 28.99
C GLU A 935 -16.37 -23.18 29.68
N SER A 936 -15.46 -23.97 30.28
CA SER A 936 -14.28 -23.46 30.98
C SER A 936 -12.96 -24.04 30.45
N LEU A 937 -11.84 -23.35 30.70
CA LEU A 937 -10.50 -23.88 30.39
C LEU A 937 -10.17 -25.16 31.17
N ASP A 938 -10.75 -25.36 32.36
CA ASP A 938 -10.54 -26.60 33.12
C ASP A 938 -11.27 -27.78 32.48
N ASP A 939 -12.40 -27.55 31.81
CA ASP A 939 -13.09 -28.59 31.05
C ASP A 939 -12.36 -28.90 29.74
N LEU A 940 -11.83 -27.88 29.05
CA LEU A 940 -10.93 -28.05 27.91
C LEU A 940 -9.72 -28.94 28.27
N VAL A 941 -9.09 -28.71 29.42
CA VAL A 941 -7.98 -29.53 29.93
C VAL A 941 -8.43 -30.95 30.24
N LYS A 942 -9.49 -31.17 31.04
CA LYS A 942 -10.01 -32.51 31.37
C LYS A 942 -10.40 -33.34 30.15
N ILE A 943 -11.04 -32.71 29.15
CA ILE A 943 -11.47 -33.39 27.92
C ILE A 943 -10.24 -33.77 27.08
N SER A 944 -9.23 -32.89 27.01
CA SER A 944 -7.98 -33.15 26.29
C SER A 944 -7.16 -34.26 26.97
N ASP A 945 -6.96 -34.16 28.28
CA ASP A 945 -6.30 -35.14 29.15
C ASP A 945 -6.87 -36.56 28.94
N ARG A 946 -8.20 -36.70 29.03
CA ARG A 946 -8.88 -37.97 28.79
C ARG A 946 -8.66 -38.53 27.37
N ILE A 947 -8.59 -37.67 26.34
CA ILE A 947 -8.40 -38.12 24.95
C ILE A 947 -6.93 -38.47 24.66
N LEU A 948 -5.97 -37.78 25.26
CA LEU A 948 -4.55 -38.09 25.14
C LEU A 948 -4.17 -39.33 25.97
N SER A 949 -4.87 -39.57 27.08
CA SER A 949 -4.72 -40.79 27.91
C SER A 949 -5.32 -42.07 27.30
N SER A 950 -6.07 -41.97 26.21
CA SER A 950 -6.63 -43.15 25.51
C SER A 950 -5.54 -43.90 24.73
N PRO A 951 -5.55 -45.25 24.72
CA PRO A 951 -4.71 -46.05 23.84
C PRO A 951 -4.84 -45.70 22.35
N GLU A 952 -3.80 -45.95 21.55
CA GLU A 952 -3.82 -45.69 20.09
C GLU A 952 -4.93 -46.48 19.35
N ASP A 953 -5.32 -47.64 19.89
CA ASP A 953 -6.37 -48.52 19.38
C ASP A 953 -7.75 -48.33 20.04
N ASP A 954 -7.93 -47.25 20.82
CA ASP A 954 -9.21 -46.90 21.46
C ASP A 954 -10.34 -46.73 20.42
N ALA A 955 -11.33 -47.63 20.51
CA ALA A 955 -12.43 -47.74 19.56
C ALA A 955 -13.41 -46.55 19.60
N ASP A 956 -13.55 -45.87 20.74
CA ASP A 956 -14.42 -44.71 20.87
C ASP A 956 -13.74 -43.47 20.28
N ILE A 957 -12.44 -43.28 20.54
CA ILE A 957 -11.62 -42.24 19.90
C ILE A 957 -11.57 -42.43 18.38
N ALA A 958 -11.35 -43.66 17.90
CA ALA A 958 -11.37 -43.99 16.48
C ALA A 958 -12.76 -43.73 15.85
N THR A 959 -13.85 -44.06 16.55
CA THR A 959 -15.22 -43.79 16.11
C THR A 959 -15.50 -42.29 16.01
N LEU A 960 -15.09 -41.51 17.02
CA LEU A 960 -15.29 -40.06 17.06
C LEU A 960 -14.49 -39.34 15.96
N ARG A 961 -13.23 -39.71 15.72
CA ARG A 961 -12.43 -39.22 14.57
C ARG A 961 -13.13 -39.52 13.24
N LYS A 962 -13.62 -40.75 13.05
CA LYS A 962 -14.33 -41.18 11.83
C LYS A 962 -15.66 -40.45 11.63
N ALA A 963 -16.38 -40.15 12.71
CA ALA A 963 -17.60 -39.37 12.68
C ALA A 963 -17.33 -37.89 12.34
N ALA A 964 -16.27 -37.29 12.88
CA ALA A 964 -15.81 -35.96 12.50
C ALA A 964 -15.47 -35.85 11.00
N MET A 965 -14.67 -36.79 10.48
CA MET A 965 -14.34 -36.88 9.05
C MET A 965 -15.57 -37.13 8.15
N LYS A 966 -16.60 -37.82 8.65
CA LYS A 966 -17.87 -38.00 7.93
C LYS A 966 -18.71 -36.72 7.93
N ALA A 967 -18.73 -35.98 9.04
CA ALA A 967 -19.48 -34.75 9.17
C ALA A 967 -18.89 -33.60 8.33
N SER A 968 -17.56 -33.49 8.23
CA SER A 968 -16.89 -32.44 7.44
C SER A 968 -17.30 -32.45 5.96
N LYS A 969 -17.62 -33.62 5.39
CA LYS A 969 -18.09 -33.76 3.99
C LYS A 969 -19.41 -33.04 3.70
N GLN A 970 -20.18 -32.66 4.73
CA GLN A 970 -21.39 -31.84 4.57
C GLN A 970 -21.11 -30.39 4.15
N PHE A 971 -19.86 -29.94 4.26
CA PHE A 971 -19.41 -28.57 3.93
C PHE A 971 -18.60 -28.56 2.62
N SER A 972 -18.83 -29.52 1.73
CA SER A 972 -18.12 -29.60 0.45
C SER A 972 -18.62 -28.57 -0.56
N SER A 973 -17.72 -28.04 -1.39
CA SER A 973 -18.03 -27.07 -2.45
C SER A 973 -19.17 -27.54 -3.36
N ALA A 974 -19.20 -28.82 -3.73
CA ALA A 974 -20.26 -29.40 -4.55
C ALA A 974 -21.66 -29.28 -3.91
N ARG A 975 -21.79 -29.50 -2.58
CA ARG A 975 -23.05 -29.28 -1.89
C ARG A 975 -23.38 -27.80 -1.81
N PHE A 976 -22.42 -26.95 -1.46
CA PHE A 976 -22.60 -25.51 -1.36
C PHE A 976 -23.13 -24.91 -2.69
N THR A 977 -22.54 -25.30 -3.82
CA THR A 977 -23.03 -24.97 -5.16
C THR A 977 -24.44 -25.49 -5.42
N ALA A 978 -24.74 -26.74 -5.05
CA ALA A 978 -26.07 -27.33 -5.26
C ALA A 978 -27.18 -26.61 -4.48
N GLU A 979 -26.91 -26.18 -3.23
CA GLU A 979 -27.84 -25.37 -2.43
C GLU A 979 -28.10 -24.01 -3.13
N PHE A 980 -27.06 -23.35 -3.68
CA PHE A 980 -27.24 -22.11 -4.47
C PHE A 980 -27.97 -22.32 -5.81
N LEU A 981 -27.69 -23.39 -6.55
CA LEU A 981 -28.44 -23.76 -7.76
C LEU A 981 -29.93 -24.00 -7.44
N SER A 982 -30.24 -24.57 -6.28
CA SER A 982 -31.61 -24.74 -5.81
C SER A 982 -32.28 -23.43 -5.37
N LEU A 983 -31.51 -22.48 -4.83
CA LEU A 983 -32.02 -21.13 -4.53
C LEU A 983 -32.27 -20.29 -5.80
N MET A 984 -31.53 -20.57 -6.87
CA MET A 984 -31.64 -19.91 -8.17
C MET A 984 -32.59 -20.60 -9.15
N GLU A 985 -33.22 -21.71 -8.74
CA GLU A 985 -34.09 -22.56 -9.58
C GLU A 985 -33.39 -23.07 -10.87
N LEU A 986 -32.07 -23.21 -10.83
CA LEU A 986 -31.23 -23.74 -11.92
C LEU A 986 -30.98 -25.26 -11.81
N SER A 987 -31.43 -25.90 -10.72
CA SER A 987 -31.33 -27.35 -10.51
C SER A 987 -32.07 -28.16 -11.57
N GLY A 988 -31.34 -28.72 -12.54
CA GLY A 988 -31.90 -29.57 -13.61
C GLY A 988 -31.54 -29.15 -15.04
N ARG A 989 -30.61 -28.19 -15.21
CA ARG A 989 -29.85 -27.97 -16.45
C ARG A 989 -28.53 -28.71 -16.41
#